data_AF-A0A3L9ZYH8-F1
#
_entry.id   AF-A0A3L9ZYH8-F1
#
_cell.length_a   1.000
_cell.length_b   1.000
_cell.length_c   1.000
_cell.angle_alpha   90.00
_cell.angle_beta   90.00
_cell.angle_gamma   90.00
#
_symmetry.space_group_name_H-M   'P 1'
#
loop_
_entity.id
_entity.type
_entity.pdbx_description
1 polymer ?
#
loop_
_entity_poly.entity_id
_entity_poly.type
_entity_poly.pdbx_seq_one_letter_code
_entity_poly.pdbx_strand_id
1 'polypeptide(L)'
;MSKPKFKKLLVLLSLLPATVLPLTSISLKTDKKNNNYELRTTRAQTWQEQAYNSLLSNINSAWWLDQNLKASLLSDLKISDFNITEGTYLNNNALRAYMELFDKTNIDNKDLIIGEMFSFLVNKSLIFMHNPMTLGLKIKKDYSNLPHIGSDYKVFFSIVKQGGIAVGTVFQQFSRFEYLFQDNILSFTNKFKKVHDELKEIDFSYRNLTHDYKYIGSTLEQQRVCKKKVYEIYESLQTFKDYKDVSDALTEILNAKAKLYQKSLDWDVNFFKSKLRNIINSNNSYYYDINLDAILKNKLEELLIWKPDTNDINDFKTQFYSVYYNYFSNLINGKFISRFGYYITPNQRNKLWELPNQPKTLDEFILTKEFNTDLIKQWMILRIDTIFDTYVRINDKMRLIRGLENKYSKRIKSINYIEEADQNKKETYDRKIAEIKNITSIDVSELNHISEEIINAENNLTGTFKIWNFLCNLVPRVEWRKTDTVWQSVMKKEIGEFTGSTPQHWETFKWEDDQVHSKTRYIYNLITNDFKNEYIARRLVNLNNAQKDYYKGLVPNYEASNDKIGDNMMALNKVAIKPWAMQAKELDDYMKRLNDERNQYATVITTDNYLKADQDKKEAYDEAFANSTFIDFKWHSEVSNLRHALFLAKNALNGDANILKDQINASQWTTSSEKTSLIQKADKMTSATIAQTISEVTNDLKVMLQNHLQKLVNLNQAQNDQLKTETGKLTKITELFTQYDKGQTLDQTMKTLKELIVDLKPVFDKPNYKEAEQSKKQAFDNAYQALTFTDGKANDEVLTLIKNANDAKDNLDGLLRVQAEKDKLKLKLIIMPNLTKDKKITLKIKPIKQQVLLILQKLDKKF
;
A
#
# COMPACT_ATOMS: atom_id res chain seq x y z
N MET A 1 -1.38 -4.10 -19.25
CA MET A 1 -1.89 -2.70 -19.18
C MET A 1 -2.45 -2.29 -20.54
N SER A 2 -3.57 -1.56 -20.59
CA SER A 2 -4.28 -1.16 -21.81
C SER A 2 -3.73 0.13 -22.46
N LYS A 3 -3.88 0.22 -23.79
CA LYS A 3 -3.34 1.24 -24.72
C LYS A 3 -3.55 2.75 -24.39
N PRO A 4 -4.52 3.22 -23.58
CA PRO A 4 -4.70 4.67 -23.38
C PRO A 4 -3.63 5.35 -22.52
N LYS A 5 -2.90 4.60 -21.67
CA LYS A 5 -1.87 5.18 -20.76
C LYS A 5 -0.54 5.50 -21.45
N PHE A 6 -0.28 4.94 -22.64
CA PHE A 6 0.97 5.13 -23.38
C PHE A 6 1.06 6.51 -24.08
N LYS A 7 -0.10 7.08 -24.48
CA LYS A 7 -0.15 8.40 -25.14
C LYS A 7 0.12 9.58 -24.19
N LYS A 8 -0.18 9.45 -22.89
CA LYS A 8 0.11 10.52 -21.90
C LYS A 8 1.58 10.58 -21.50
N LEU A 9 2.32 9.47 -21.61
CA LEU A 9 3.75 9.44 -21.30
C LEU A 9 4.60 10.12 -22.39
N LEU A 10 4.19 10.02 -23.66
CA LEU A 10 4.90 10.60 -24.80
C LEU A 10 4.85 12.14 -24.85
N VAL A 11 3.80 12.77 -24.30
CA VAL A 11 3.66 14.23 -24.27
C VAL A 11 4.47 14.88 -23.15
N LEU A 12 4.79 14.13 -22.07
CA LEU A 12 5.58 14.62 -20.94
C LEU A 12 7.10 14.53 -21.19
N LEU A 13 7.54 13.61 -22.04
CA LEU A 13 8.96 13.42 -22.38
C LEU A 13 9.50 14.45 -23.40
N SER A 14 8.62 15.17 -24.10
CA SER A 14 8.99 16.18 -25.10
C SER A 14 9.22 17.59 -24.56
N LEU A 15 9.22 17.78 -23.23
CA LEU A 15 9.30 19.10 -22.59
C LEU A 15 10.58 19.33 -21.73
N LEU A 16 11.60 18.48 -21.83
CA LEU A 16 12.85 18.66 -21.07
C LEU A 16 14.03 19.08 -21.96
N PRO A 17 14.84 20.09 -21.57
CA PRO A 17 15.94 20.60 -22.38
C PRO A 17 17.15 19.66 -22.38
N ALA A 18 17.80 19.56 -23.54
CA ALA A 18 18.99 18.76 -23.75
C ALA A 18 20.21 19.37 -23.05
N THR A 19 20.83 18.65 -22.12
CA THR A 19 22.26 18.27 -22.15
C THR A 19 22.67 17.51 -20.88
N VAL A 20 23.52 16.49 -21.09
CA VAL A 20 24.29 15.67 -20.13
C VAL A 20 23.58 14.49 -19.43
N LEU A 21 23.58 13.34 -20.12
CA LEU A 21 24.12 12.03 -19.69
C LEU A 21 23.74 10.96 -20.75
N PRO A 22 24.69 10.15 -21.29
CA PRO A 22 24.35 9.14 -22.27
C PRO A 22 23.77 7.91 -21.57
N LEU A 23 22.44 7.91 -21.43
CA LEU A 23 21.63 6.71 -21.44
C LEU A 23 21.74 6.06 -22.82
N THR A 24 22.60 5.05 -22.97
CA THR A 24 22.29 3.94 -23.89
C THR A 24 21.66 2.82 -23.09
N SER A 25 20.42 3.10 -22.68
CA SER A 25 19.49 2.10 -22.20
C SER A 25 18.53 1.74 -23.33
N ILE A 26 18.01 0.50 -23.28
CA ILE A 26 16.70 0.10 -23.79
C ILE A 26 16.65 -0.28 -25.28
N SER A 27 16.61 -1.60 -25.47
CA SER A 27 16.01 -2.26 -26.61
C SER A 27 14.50 -1.96 -26.67
N LEU A 28 14.05 -1.32 -27.74
CA LEU A 28 12.75 -1.60 -28.36
C LEU A 28 12.96 -1.76 -29.86
N LYS A 29 12.67 -2.96 -30.35
CA LYS A 29 12.84 -3.41 -31.74
C LYS A 29 12.14 -2.48 -32.72
N THR A 30 12.87 -1.96 -33.71
CA THR A 30 12.59 -2.07 -35.15
C THR A 30 13.71 -1.38 -35.94
N ASP A 31 14.69 -2.14 -36.42
CA ASP A 31 15.21 -2.03 -37.80
C ASP A 31 16.28 -3.11 -38.05
N LYS A 32 15.86 -4.18 -38.73
CA LYS A 32 16.64 -5.41 -38.95
C LYS A 32 17.60 -5.35 -40.14
N LYS A 33 17.82 -4.19 -40.77
CA LYS A 33 18.59 -4.12 -42.03
C LYS A 33 19.94 -3.39 -41.96
N ASN A 34 20.15 -2.39 -41.11
CA ASN A 34 21.41 -1.62 -41.13
C ASN A 34 22.48 -2.09 -40.12
N ASN A 35 22.11 -2.75 -39.02
CA ASN A 35 23.11 -3.31 -38.09
C ASN A 35 23.86 -4.54 -38.65
N ASN A 36 23.38 -5.15 -39.74
CA ASN A 36 24.03 -6.34 -40.28
C ASN A 36 25.26 -6.04 -41.15
N TYR A 37 25.46 -4.82 -41.66
CA TYR A 37 26.60 -4.55 -42.54
C TYR A 37 27.88 -4.25 -41.75
N GLU A 38 27.80 -3.40 -40.72
CA GLU A 38 28.94 -3.12 -39.82
C GLU A 38 29.30 -4.33 -38.94
N LEU A 39 28.32 -5.10 -38.44
CA LEU A 39 28.62 -6.34 -37.70
C LEU A 39 29.25 -7.45 -38.57
N ARG A 40 29.03 -7.43 -39.89
CA ARG A 40 29.61 -8.42 -40.82
C ARG A 40 31.05 -8.11 -41.21
N THR A 41 31.40 -6.85 -41.43
CA THR A 41 32.78 -6.45 -41.73
C THR A 41 33.70 -6.66 -40.53
N THR A 42 33.24 -6.33 -39.31
CA THR A 42 34.03 -6.56 -38.09
C THR A 42 34.24 -8.05 -37.81
N ARG A 43 33.24 -8.90 -38.06
CA ARG A 43 33.33 -10.37 -37.86
C ARG A 43 34.18 -11.10 -38.91
N ALA A 44 34.16 -10.66 -40.16
CA ALA A 44 35.00 -11.23 -41.22
C ALA A 44 36.49 -11.00 -40.95
N GLN A 45 36.87 -9.80 -40.48
CA GLN A 45 38.23 -9.49 -40.03
C GLN A 45 38.66 -10.37 -38.84
N THR A 46 37.77 -10.63 -37.89
CA THR A 46 38.09 -11.49 -36.72
C THR A 46 38.38 -12.95 -37.12
N TRP A 47 37.76 -13.46 -38.17
CA TRP A 47 37.96 -14.84 -38.63
C TRP A 47 39.22 -15.03 -39.49
N GLN A 48 39.57 -14.02 -40.30
CA GLN A 48 40.85 -13.99 -41.02
C GLN A 48 42.02 -13.97 -40.02
N GLU A 49 41.93 -13.16 -38.96
CA GLU A 49 42.92 -13.13 -37.89
C GLU A 49 43.02 -14.46 -37.13
N GLN A 50 41.90 -15.13 -36.84
CA GLN A 50 41.91 -16.43 -36.16
C GLN A 50 42.54 -17.56 -37.02
N ALA A 51 42.28 -17.57 -38.33
CA ALA A 51 42.88 -18.54 -39.25
C ALA A 51 44.39 -18.29 -39.43
N TYR A 52 44.79 -17.03 -39.60
CA TYR A 52 46.19 -16.60 -39.65
C TYR A 52 46.95 -16.99 -38.37
N ASN A 53 46.40 -16.67 -37.20
CA ASN A 53 47.03 -16.99 -35.91
C ASN A 53 47.13 -18.49 -35.65
N SER A 54 46.18 -19.29 -36.14
CA SER A 54 46.26 -20.76 -36.03
C SER A 54 47.37 -21.34 -36.90
N LEU A 55 47.51 -20.87 -38.14
CA LEU A 55 48.59 -21.33 -39.04
C LEU A 55 49.96 -20.86 -38.54
N LEU A 56 50.05 -19.61 -38.07
CA LEU A 56 51.24 -19.05 -37.42
C LEU A 56 51.66 -19.86 -36.20
N SER A 57 50.70 -20.23 -35.34
CA SER A 57 50.95 -21.10 -34.19
C SER A 57 51.47 -22.47 -34.63
N ASN A 58 50.87 -23.08 -35.65
CA ASN A 58 51.26 -24.41 -36.12
C ASN A 58 52.69 -24.43 -36.70
N ILE A 59 53.03 -23.48 -37.58
CA ILE A 59 54.39 -23.34 -38.14
C ILE A 59 55.39 -23.08 -37.01
N ASN A 60 55.06 -22.20 -36.06
CA ASN A 60 55.92 -21.93 -34.90
C ASN A 60 56.09 -23.14 -33.98
N SER A 61 55.08 -24.00 -33.86
CA SER A 61 55.13 -25.22 -33.05
C SER A 61 55.77 -26.42 -33.76
N ALA A 62 56.02 -26.33 -35.08
CA ALA A 62 56.72 -27.35 -35.85
C ALA A 62 58.24 -27.30 -35.52
N TRP A 63 58.66 -28.17 -34.61
CA TRP A 63 60.00 -28.24 -34.05
C TRP A 63 61.02 -28.97 -34.95
N TRP A 64 60.52 -29.68 -35.97
CA TRP A 64 61.30 -30.46 -36.93
C TRP A 64 61.65 -29.67 -38.21
N LEU A 65 61.14 -28.45 -38.35
CA LEU A 65 61.49 -27.52 -39.43
C LEU A 65 62.76 -26.74 -39.07
N ASP A 66 63.72 -26.71 -39.99
CA ASP A 66 64.93 -25.89 -39.87
C ASP A 66 64.59 -24.41 -39.67
N GLN A 67 65.36 -23.71 -38.84
CA GLN A 67 65.11 -22.33 -38.41
C GLN A 67 65.12 -21.33 -39.58
N ASN A 68 65.98 -21.53 -40.58
CA ASN A 68 66.05 -20.62 -41.74
C ASN A 68 64.85 -20.83 -42.68
N LEU A 69 64.42 -22.08 -42.86
CA LEU A 69 63.22 -22.41 -43.63
C LEU A 69 61.95 -21.91 -42.95
N LYS A 70 61.89 -22.02 -41.62
CA LYS A 70 60.81 -21.51 -40.79
C LYS A 70 60.68 -20.00 -40.90
N ALA A 71 61.81 -19.28 -40.87
CA ALA A 71 61.82 -17.84 -41.08
C ALA A 71 61.31 -17.45 -42.48
N SER A 72 61.66 -18.21 -43.53
CA SER A 72 61.19 -17.99 -44.90
C SER A 72 59.69 -18.23 -45.08
N LEU A 73 59.13 -19.27 -44.45
CA LEU A 73 57.69 -19.55 -44.49
C LEU A 73 56.87 -18.47 -43.75
N LEU A 74 57.44 -17.92 -42.69
CA LEU A 74 56.81 -16.88 -41.89
C LEU A 74 56.87 -15.49 -42.54
N SER A 75 57.91 -15.20 -43.33
CA SER A 75 58.04 -13.91 -44.04
C SER A 75 57.03 -13.75 -45.18
N ASP A 76 56.58 -14.87 -45.76
CA ASP A 76 55.69 -14.88 -46.93
C ASP A 76 54.20 -14.88 -46.56
N LEU A 77 53.87 -14.98 -45.28
CA LEU A 77 52.50 -15.13 -44.76
C LEU A 77 51.86 -13.76 -44.43
N LYS A 78 50.80 -13.34 -45.14
CA LYS A 78 50.04 -12.10 -44.81
C LYS A 78 48.57 -12.39 -44.49
N ILE A 79 48.00 -11.64 -43.54
CA ILE A 79 46.57 -11.76 -43.17
C ILE A 79 45.64 -11.52 -44.39
N SER A 80 46.07 -10.68 -45.33
CA SER A 80 45.35 -10.39 -46.57
C SER A 80 45.27 -11.57 -47.55
N ASP A 81 46.05 -12.63 -47.36
CA ASP A 81 46.03 -13.82 -48.22
C ASP A 81 44.81 -14.73 -47.99
N PHE A 82 43.97 -14.45 -47.00
CA PHE A 82 42.85 -15.31 -46.58
C PHE A 82 41.51 -14.68 -46.95
N ASN A 83 40.83 -15.10 -48.02
CA ASN A 83 39.54 -14.53 -48.45
C ASN A 83 38.36 -15.44 -48.08
N ILE A 84 37.64 -15.14 -46.98
CA ILE A 84 36.67 -16.07 -46.34
C ILE A 84 35.30 -15.40 -46.14
N THR A 85 34.19 -16.09 -46.47
CA THR A 85 32.80 -15.61 -46.32
C THR A 85 31.99 -16.32 -45.21
N GLU A 86 30.92 -15.67 -44.71
CA GLU A 86 30.11 -16.09 -43.56
C GLU A 86 29.33 -17.41 -43.84
N GLY A 87 29.66 -18.48 -43.09
CA GLY A 87 28.88 -19.74 -43.09
C GLY A 87 29.65 -21.07 -43.19
N THR A 88 30.98 -21.06 -43.35
CA THR A 88 31.79 -22.30 -43.38
C THR A 88 32.47 -22.59 -42.04
N TYR A 89 32.40 -23.86 -41.59
CA TYR A 89 33.09 -24.35 -40.38
C TYR A 89 34.60 -24.07 -40.43
N LEU A 90 35.20 -23.68 -39.29
CA LEU A 90 36.63 -23.32 -39.11
C LEU A 90 37.62 -24.27 -39.81
N ASN A 91 37.32 -25.57 -39.83
CA ASN A 91 38.22 -26.61 -40.34
C ASN A 91 38.32 -26.63 -41.88
N ASN A 92 37.27 -26.24 -42.60
CA ASN A 92 37.30 -26.15 -44.06
C ASN A 92 38.08 -24.93 -44.54
N ASN A 93 38.16 -23.89 -43.71
CA ASN A 93 38.88 -22.66 -44.01
C ASN A 93 40.40 -22.84 -43.83
N ALA A 94 40.83 -23.64 -42.84
CA ALA A 94 42.24 -24.01 -42.66
C ALA A 94 42.75 -24.90 -43.80
N LEU A 95 41.98 -25.93 -44.19
CA LEU A 95 42.36 -26.83 -45.29
C LEU A 95 42.51 -26.08 -46.62
N ARG A 96 41.62 -25.11 -46.88
CA ARG A 96 41.65 -24.26 -48.07
C ARG A 96 42.86 -23.31 -48.06
N ALA A 97 43.24 -22.79 -46.89
CA ALA A 97 44.45 -21.99 -46.73
C ALA A 97 45.74 -22.79 -46.97
N TYR A 98 45.81 -24.06 -46.55
CA TYR A 98 46.94 -24.93 -46.88
C TYR A 98 47.07 -25.21 -48.38
N MET A 99 45.94 -25.38 -49.08
CA MET A 99 45.92 -25.56 -50.54
C MET A 99 46.36 -24.31 -51.30
N GLU A 100 45.93 -23.11 -50.87
CA GLU A 100 46.36 -21.84 -51.48
C GLU A 100 47.84 -21.51 -51.20
N LEU A 101 48.38 -21.96 -50.05
CA LEU A 101 49.81 -21.85 -49.72
C LEU A 101 50.67 -22.82 -50.56
N PHE A 102 50.17 -24.05 -50.79
CA PHE A 102 50.80 -25.08 -51.63
C PHE A 102 50.93 -24.65 -53.10
N ASP A 103 49.96 -23.89 -53.61
CA ASP A 103 49.99 -23.36 -54.98
C ASP A 103 51.00 -22.20 -55.15
N LYS A 104 51.29 -21.44 -54.09
CA LYS A 104 52.20 -20.28 -54.09
C LYS A 104 53.66 -20.63 -53.75
N THR A 105 53.97 -21.81 -53.25
CA THR A 105 55.31 -22.21 -52.77
C THR A 105 56.15 -22.92 -53.84
N ASN A 106 57.48 -22.78 -53.75
CA ASN A 106 58.45 -23.40 -54.67
C ASN A 106 58.49 -24.93 -54.53
N ILE A 107 58.86 -25.65 -55.59
CA ILE A 107 58.73 -27.12 -55.71
C ILE A 107 59.39 -27.89 -54.55
N ASP A 108 60.55 -27.44 -54.06
CA ASP A 108 61.32 -28.13 -53.02
C ASP A 108 60.63 -28.13 -51.64
N ASN A 109 59.64 -27.26 -51.43
CA ASN A 109 58.91 -27.13 -50.15
C ASN A 109 57.51 -27.78 -50.17
N LYS A 110 57.09 -28.33 -51.32
CA LYS A 110 55.73 -28.87 -51.50
C LYS A 110 55.50 -30.19 -50.76
N ASP A 111 56.53 -31.04 -50.67
CA ASP A 111 56.45 -32.32 -49.96
C ASP A 111 56.25 -32.14 -48.44
N LEU A 112 56.77 -31.06 -47.86
CA LEU A 112 56.56 -30.71 -46.45
C LEU A 112 55.13 -30.19 -46.16
N ILE A 113 54.57 -29.40 -47.07
CA ILE A 113 53.19 -28.87 -46.93
C ILE A 113 52.17 -30.02 -47.03
N ILE A 114 52.45 -31.01 -47.89
CA ILE A 114 51.65 -32.24 -47.98
C ILE A 114 51.70 -33.03 -46.66
N GLY A 115 52.86 -33.12 -46.02
CA GLY A 115 53.02 -33.79 -44.71
C GLY A 115 52.20 -33.14 -43.59
N GLU A 116 52.20 -31.82 -43.49
CA GLU A 116 51.39 -31.08 -42.50
C GLU A 116 49.89 -31.09 -42.83
N MET A 117 49.51 -31.01 -44.11
CA MET A 117 48.12 -31.23 -44.55
C MET A 117 47.62 -32.62 -44.12
N PHE A 118 48.46 -33.65 -44.27
CA PHE A 118 48.12 -35.01 -43.86
C PHE A 118 48.05 -35.14 -42.32
N SER A 119 48.96 -34.50 -41.58
CA SER A 119 48.92 -34.45 -40.11
C SER A 119 47.66 -33.75 -39.57
N PHE A 120 47.24 -32.64 -40.18
CA PHE A 120 46.00 -31.93 -39.86
C PHE A 120 44.75 -32.78 -40.14
N LEU A 121 44.72 -33.47 -41.30
CA LEU A 121 43.62 -34.36 -41.67
C LEU A 121 43.54 -35.59 -40.75
N VAL A 122 44.69 -36.17 -40.36
CA VAL A 122 44.77 -37.34 -39.46
C VAL A 122 44.37 -36.97 -38.02
N ASN A 123 44.80 -35.81 -37.50
CA ASN A 123 44.42 -35.37 -36.15
C ASN A 123 42.92 -35.04 -36.01
N LYS A 124 42.23 -34.68 -37.10
CA LYS A 124 40.82 -34.28 -37.08
C LYS A 124 39.84 -35.38 -37.52
N SER A 125 40.29 -36.36 -38.31
CA SER A 125 39.46 -37.50 -38.75
C SER A 125 39.14 -38.53 -37.65
N LEU A 126 39.71 -38.37 -36.46
CA LEU A 126 39.37 -39.15 -35.26
C LEU A 126 38.00 -38.79 -34.63
N ILE A 127 37.23 -37.83 -35.16
CA ILE A 127 35.96 -37.38 -34.55
C ILE A 127 34.69 -37.73 -35.36
N PHE A 128 34.76 -38.19 -36.61
CA PHE A 128 33.55 -38.62 -37.34
C PHE A 128 33.82 -39.78 -38.31
N MET A 129 33.55 -41.01 -37.88
CA MET A 129 33.23 -42.09 -38.81
C MET A 129 31.74 -41.99 -39.16
N HIS A 130 31.41 -41.60 -40.40
CA HIS A 130 30.37 -42.21 -41.25
C HIS A 130 30.43 -41.61 -42.68
N ASN A 131 30.74 -42.47 -43.65
CA ASN A 131 30.48 -42.38 -45.10
C ASN A 131 31.56 -41.82 -46.07
N PRO A 132 32.44 -42.68 -46.66
CA PRO A 132 33.50 -42.30 -47.61
C PRO A 132 33.08 -42.20 -49.10
N MET A 133 31.81 -42.45 -49.46
CA MET A 133 31.40 -42.56 -50.88
C MET A 133 31.20 -41.23 -51.63
N THR A 134 31.27 -40.07 -50.97
CA THR A 134 30.92 -38.79 -51.62
C THR A 134 32.12 -37.88 -51.94
N LEU A 135 33.33 -38.24 -51.49
CA LEU A 135 34.54 -37.43 -51.73
C LEU A 135 35.38 -37.93 -52.92
N GLY A 136 35.30 -39.23 -53.25
CA GLY A 136 36.03 -39.85 -54.35
C GLY A 136 35.54 -39.48 -55.76
N LEU A 137 34.38 -38.82 -55.89
CA LEU A 137 33.78 -38.46 -57.19
C LEU A 137 33.89 -36.97 -57.54
N LYS A 138 34.47 -36.13 -56.67
CA LYS A 138 34.55 -34.67 -56.90
C LYS A 138 35.97 -34.16 -57.17
N ILE A 139 36.99 -35.00 -57.01
CA ILE A 139 38.39 -34.71 -57.36
C ILE A 139 38.74 -35.38 -58.71
N LYS A 140 37.76 -35.45 -59.62
CA LYS A 140 37.87 -36.07 -60.95
C LYS A 140 38.15 -35.05 -62.06
N LYS A 141 38.23 -33.74 -61.77
CA LYS A 141 38.15 -32.75 -62.86
C LYS A 141 39.35 -31.85 -63.12
N ASP A 142 40.18 -31.44 -62.16
CA ASP A 142 40.86 -30.14 -62.41
C ASP A 142 42.39 -30.05 -62.36
N TYR A 143 43.19 -31.08 -62.08
CA TYR A 143 44.64 -30.84 -61.89
C TYR A 143 45.56 -31.87 -62.55
N SER A 144 45.56 -31.82 -63.89
CA SER A 144 46.59 -32.34 -64.79
C SER A 144 47.58 -31.22 -65.13
N ASN A 145 48.89 -31.48 -64.93
CA ASN A 145 50.08 -30.78 -65.44
C ASN A 145 50.97 -30.16 -64.35
N LEU A 146 52.06 -30.86 -63.98
CA LEU A 146 53.43 -30.36 -63.77
C LEU A 146 54.39 -31.56 -63.52
N PRO A 147 55.71 -31.51 -63.88
CA PRO A 147 56.54 -32.70 -64.18
C PRO A 147 57.76 -32.97 -63.26
N HIS A 148 58.02 -34.29 -63.09
CA HIS A 148 59.31 -35.01 -62.98
C HIS A 148 59.98 -35.33 -61.62
N ILE A 149 59.41 -36.36 -60.97
CA ILE A 149 60.08 -37.66 -60.74
C ILE A 149 60.20 -38.37 -62.11
N GLY A 150 61.40 -38.79 -62.54
CA GLY A 150 61.68 -39.14 -63.94
C GLY A 150 62.51 -40.40 -64.18
N SER A 151 61.92 -41.59 -64.06
CA SER A 151 62.36 -42.78 -64.83
C SER A 151 61.32 -43.92 -64.82
N ASP A 152 60.80 -44.36 -63.69
CA ASP A 152 59.76 -45.43 -63.67
C ASP A 152 58.31 -44.92 -63.70
N TYR A 153 58.13 -43.61 -63.51
CA TYR A 153 56.89 -42.91 -63.88
C TYR A 153 56.73 -42.79 -65.41
N LYS A 154 57.84 -42.83 -66.18
CA LYS A 154 57.84 -42.64 -67.65
C LYS A 154 57.31 -43.86 -68.41
N VAL A 155 57.44 -45.08 -67.86
CA VAL A 155 56.83 -46.30 -68.45
C VAL A 155 55.33 -46.33 -68.16
N PHE A 156 54.92 -45.92 -66.95
CA PHE A 156 53.51 -45.80 -66.60
C PHE A 156 52.81 -44.72 -67.45
N PHE A 157 53.48 -43.61 -67.74
CA PHE A 157 52.96 -42.57 -68.62
C PHE A 157 53.09 -42.85 -70.13
N SER A 158 54.00 -43.71 -70.61
CA SER A 158 54.13 -43.99 -72.06
C SER A 158 52.98 -44.85 -72.59
N ILE A 159 52.45 -45.76 -71.77
CA ILE A 159 51.30 -46.60 -72.11
C ILE A 159 49.99 -45.80 -72.02
N VAL A 160 49.90 -44.84 -71.08
CA VAL A 160 48.70 -43.98 -70.93
C VAL A 160 48.69 -42.81 -71.93
N LYS A 161 49.85 -42.45 -72.53
CA LYS A 161 49.94 -41.44 -73.61
C LYS A 161 49.34 -41.92 -74.94
N GLN A 162 49.23 -43.22 -75.15
CA GLN A 162 48.41 -43.77 -76.22
C GLN A 162 47.05 -44.10 -75.63
N GLY A 163 46.18 -43.09 -75.67
CA GLY A 163 44.84 -43.17 -75.12
C GLY A 163 44.13 -44.44 -75.57
N GLY A 164 43.71 -45.21 -74.57
CA GLY A 164 42.86 -46.38 -74.70
C GLY A 164 43.60 -47.65 -74.34
N ILE A 165 43.31 -48.22 -73.16
CA ILE A 165 43.18 -49.66 -72.86
C ILE A 165 42.86 -49.84 -71.36
N ALA A 166 42.20 -50.96 -71.04
CA ALA A 166 41.33 -51.22 -69.91
C ALA A 166 41.94 -51.24 -68.49
N VAL A 167 41.04 -50.98 -67.52
CA VAL A 167 41.16 -50.87 -66.06
C VAL A 167 41.97 -51.97 -65.35
N GLY A 168 42.21 -53.13 -65.99
CA GLY A 168 42.86 -54.28 -65.36
C GLY A 168 44.35 -54.07 -65.03
N THR A 169 45.12 -53.37 -65.88
CA THR A 169 46.59 -53.31 -65.73
C THR A 169 47.05 -52.23 -64.74
N VAL A 170 46.20 -51.24 -64.45
CA VAL A 170 46.45 -50.19 -63.45
C VAL A 170 46.40 -50.77 -62.03
N PHE A 171 45.56 -51.79 -61.81
CA PHE A 171 45.36 -52.41 -60.50
C PHE A 171 46.61 -53.15 -60.00
N GLN A 172 47.38 -53.78 -60.89
CA GLN A 172 48.57 -54.56 -60.48
C GLN A 172 49.80 -53.73 -60.11
N GLN A 173 49.96 -52.50 -60.62
CA GLN A 173 51.11 -51.66 -60.32
C GLN A 173 50.87 -50.74 -59.11
N PHE A 174 49.60 -50.40 -58.82
CA PHE A 174 49.21 -49.65 -57.62
C PHE A 174 49.58 -50.40 -56.33
N SER A 175 49.35 -51.73 -56.32
CA SER A 175 49.71 -52.59 -55.18
C SER A 175 51.22 -52.67 -54.94
N ARG A 176 52.06 -52.44 -55.96
CA ARG A 176 53.52 -52.53 -55.83
C ARG A 176 54.14 -51.28 -55.20
N PHE A 177 53.56 -50.11 -55.48
CA PHE A 177 53.93 -48.83 -54.85
C PHE A 177 53.44 -48.76 -53.40
N GLU A 178 52.24 -49.27 -53.14
CA GLU A 178 51.68 -49.43 -51.78
C GLU A 178 52.56 -50.35 -50.91
N TYR A 179 53.09 -51.43 -51.50
CA TYR A 179 53.97 -52.38 -50.80
C TYR A 179 55.33 -51.77 -50.40
N LEU A 180 56.00 -51.05 -51.30
CA LEU A 180 57.30 -50.42 -50.99
C LEU A 180 57.21 -49.23 -50.03
N PHE A 181 56.06 -48.54 -50.01
CA PHE A 181 55.76 -47.43 -49.10
C PHE A 181 55.41 -47.92 -47.68
N GLN A 182 54.66 -49.04 -47.58
CA GLN A 182 54.34 -49.67 -46.30
C GLN A 182 55.56 -50.31 -45.63
N ASP A 183 56.45 -50.97 -46.38
CA ASP A 183 57.54 -51.75 -45.78
C ASP A 183 58.74 -50.92 -45.28
N ASN A 184 59.09 -49.81 -45.93
CA ASN A 184 60.34 -49.09 -45.61
C ASN A 184 60.12 -47.78 -44.85
N ILE A 185 59.35 -46.84 -45.39
CA ILE A 185 59.25 -45.48 -44.83
C ILE A 185 58.22 -45.42 -43.70
N LEU A 186 57.04 -46.02 -43.87
CA LEU A 186 56.00 -46.05 -42.83
C LEU A 186 56.45 -46.91 -41.63
N SER A 187 57.15 -48.02 -41.87
CA SER A 187 57.75 -48.86 -40.82
C SER A 187 58.85 -48.12 -40.04
N PHE A 188 59.77 -47.43 -40.72
CA PHE A 188 60.81 -46.61 -40.07
C PHE A 188 60.20 -45.47 -39.24
N THR A 189 59.22 -44.74 -39.80
CA THR A 189 58.60 -43.58 -39.14
C THR A 189 57.74 -44.00 -37.95
N ASN A 190 56.98 -45.09 -38.07
CA ASN A 190 56.19 -45.63 -36.96
C ASN A 190 57.07 -46.20 -35.85
N LYS A 191 58.20 -46.84 -36.17
CA LYS A 191 59.13 -47.34 -35.15
C LYS A 191 59.93 -46.22 -34.49
N PHE A 192 60.36 -45.20 -35.23
CA PHE A 192 61.00 -44.02 -34.67
C PHE A 192 60.04 -43.23 -33.78
N LYS A 193 58.80 -43.02 -34.23
CA LYS A 193 57.72 -42.44 -33.42
C LYS A 193 57.46 -43.28 -32.17
N LYS A 194 57.48 -44.62 -32.28
CA LYS A 194 57.32 -45.52 -31.13
C LYS A 194 58.50 -45.45 -30.17
N VAL A 195 59.75 -45.34 -30.64
CA VAL A 195 60.94 -45.09 -29.79
C VAL A 195 60.82 -43.74 -29.09
N HIS A 196 60.41 -42.69 -29.79
CA HIS A 196 60.23 -41.36 -29.23
C HIS A 196 59.07 -41.29 -28.21
N ASP A 197 57.94 -41.92 -28.52
CA ASP A 197 56.77 -41.99 -27.63
C ASP A 197 57.08 -42.87 -26.40
N GLU A 198 57.82 -43.98 -26.55
CA GLU A 198 58.33 -44.79 -25.44
C GLU A 198 59.33 -44.00 -24.58
N LEU A 199 60.26 -43.25 -25.18
CA LEU A 199 61.20 -42.39 -24.46
C LEU A 199 60.50 -41.24 -23.73
N LYS A 200 59.48 -40.63 -24.34
CA LYS A 200 58.63 -39.63 -23.70
C LYS A 200 57.80 -40.23 -22.57
N GLU A 201 57.22 -41.41 -22.76
CA GLU A 201 56.46 -42.09 -21.70
C GLU A 201 57.39 -42.43 -20.53
N ILE A 202 58.61 -42.92 -20.79
CA ILE A 202 59.59 -43.26 -19.76
C ILE A 202 60.15 -42.01 -19.07
N ASP A 203 60.50 -40.95 -19.81
CA ASP A 203 60.99 -39.67 -19.24
C ASP A 203 59.90 -38.91 -18.46
N PHE A 204 58.67 -38.84 -18.99
CA PHE A 204 57.51 -38.29 -18.28
C PHE A 204 57.21 -39.08 -17.01
N SER A 205 57.26 -40.41 -17.08
CA SER A 205 57.10 -41.28 -15.91
C SER A 205 58.27 -41.15 -14.92
N TYR A 206 59.49 -40.88 -15.40
CA TYR A 206 60.68 -40.74 -14.57
C TYR A 206 60.72 -39.39 -13.82
N ARG A 207 60.31 -38.30 -14.46
CA ARG A 207 60.19 -36.97 -13.82
C ARG A 207 59.07 -36.93 -12.78
N ASN A 208 58.03 -37.74 -12.95
CA ASN A 208 56.92 -37.90 -12.02
C ASN A 208 57.08 -39.06 -11.01
N LEU A 209 58.30 -39.59 -10.81
CA LEU A 209 58.56 -40.71 -9.87
C LEU A 209 58.21 -40.44 -8.39
N THR A 210 57.78 -39.23 -8.03
CA THR A 210 57.20 -38.95 -6.71
C THR A 210 55.68 -39.11 -6.65
N HIS A 211 54.95 -39.19 -7.79
CA HIS A 211 53.49 -39.11 -7.80
C HIS A 211 52.75 -39.98 -8.85
N ASP A 212 53.41 -40.65 -9.79
CA ASP A 212 52.73 -41.57 -10.74
C ASP A 212 53.02 -43.06 -10.47
N TYR A 213 51.94 -43.79 -10.19
CA TYR A 213 51.88 -45.16 -9.66
C TYR A 213 52.37 -46.27 -10.62
N LYS A 214 52.95 -45.93 -11.77
CA LYS A 214 53.26 -46.90 -12.83
C LYS A 214 54.60 -47.62 -12.64
N TYR A 215 55.46 -47.26 -11.66
CA TYR A 215 56.77 -47.91 -11.43
C TYR A 215 57.11 -48.17 -9.95
N ILE A 216 56.11 -48.22 -9.08
CA ILE A 216 56.30 -48.51 -7.65
C ILE A 216 56.65 -50.00 -7.47
N GLY A 217 57.88 -50.29 -7.05
CA GLY A 217 58.37 -51.67 -6.82
C GLY A 217 59.79 -52.00 -7.28
N SER A 218 60.51 -51.11 -7.97
CA SER A 218 61.91 -51.31 -8.39
C SER A 218 62.93 -50.81 -7.34
N THR A 219 64.09 -51.48 -7.18
CA THR A 219 65.20 -50.95 -6.35
C THR A 219 65.78 -49.65 -6.93
N LEU A 220 66.35 -48.79 -6.07
CA LEU A 220 66.95 -47.52 -6.49
C LEU A 220 68.07 -47.73 -7.53
N GLU A 221 68.76 -48.86 -7.46
CA GLU A 221 69.83 -49.22 -8.40
C GLU A 221 69.29 -49.61 -9.79
N GLN A 222 68.21 -50.41 -9.84
CA GLN A 222 67.53 -50.73 -11.10
C GLN A 222 66.94 -49.49 -11.78
N GLN A 223 66.41 -48.55 -10.99
CA GLN A 223 65.91 -47.26 -11.48
C GLN A 223 67.04 -46.40 -12.06
N ARG A 224 68.24 -46.40 -11.43
CA ARG A 224 69.42 -45.69 -11.94
C ARG A 224 69.96 -46.30 -13.23
N VAL A 225 70.01 -47.63 -13.33
CA VAL A 225 70.47 -48.34 -14.53
C VAL A 225 69.55 -48.05 -15.72
N CYS A 226 68.22 -48.10 -15.52
CA CYS A 226 67.27 -47.73 -16.58
C CYS A 226 67.39 -46.25 -16.96
N LYS A 227 67.51 -45.34 -15.98
CA LYS A 227 67.72 -43.91 -16.23
C LYS A 227 68.95 -43.65 -17.09
N LYS A 228 70.07 -44.27 -16.73
CA LYS A 228 71.33 -44.14 -17.45
C LYS A 228 71.18 -44.59 -18.91
N LYS A 229 70.53 -45.72 -19.14
CA LYS A 229 70.32 -46.26 -20.49
C LYS A 229 69.39 -45.39 -21.35
N VAL A 230 68.34 -44.84 -20.75
CA VAL A 230 67.41 -43.91 -21.42
C VAL A 230 68.13 -42.61 -21.80
N TYR A 231 68.97 -42.06 -20.92
CA TYR A 231 69.77 -40.87 -21.23
C TYR A 231 70.80 -41.14 -22.33
N GLU A 232 71.52 -42.26 -22.27
CA GLU A 232 72.48 -42.67 -23.32
C GLU A 232 71.80 -42.74 -24.70
N ILE A 233 70.59 -43.32 -24.78
CA ILE A 233 69.84 -43.45 -26.04
C ILE A 233 69.24 -42.11 -26.47
N TYR A 234 68.76 -41.29 -25.54
CA TYR A 234 68.21 -39.96 -25.84
C TYR A 234 69.26 -39.01 -26.44
N GLU A 235 70.50 -39.04 -25.95
CA GLU A 235 71.61 -38.27 -26.54
C GLU A 235 72.02 -38.80 -27.93
N SER A 236 71.81 -40.09 -28.18
CA SER A 236 72.15 -40.75 -29.45
C SER A 236 71.12 -40.52 -30.57
N LEU A 237 69.90 -40.07 -30.24
CA LEU A 237 68.78 -39.92 -31.19
C LEU A 237 69.08 -39.05 -32.41
N GLN A 238 69.94 -38.03 -32.26
CA GLN A 238 70.32 -37.14 -33.37
C GLN A 238 71.30 -37.77 -34.36
N THR A 239 71.81 -38.98 -34.06
CA THR A 239 72.87 -39.63 -34.83
C THR A 239 72.45 -40.93 -35.51
N PHE A 240 71.20 -41.37 -35.34
CA PHE A 240 70.66 -42.59 -35.97
C PHE A 240 70.62 -42.43 -37.50
N LYS A 241 71.24 -43.37 -38.23
CA LYS A 241 71.40 -43.28 -39.69
C LYS A 241 70.53 -44.25 -40.46
N ASP A 242 70.09 -45.34 -39.83
CA ASP A 242 69.23 -46.33 -40.48
C ASP A 242 68.24 -47.01 -39.51
N TYR A 243 67.41 -47.89 -40.08
CA TYR A 243 66.36 -48.63 -39.39
C TYR A 243 66.88 -49.57 -38.29
N LYS A 244 68.10 -50.08 -38.41
CA LYS A 244 68.68 -51.03 -37.46
C LYS A 244 69.02 -50.33 -36.14
N ASP A 245 69.58 -49.12 -36.22
CA ASP A 245 69.88 -48.28 -35.04
C ASP A 245 68.62 -48.05 -34.17
N VAL A 246 67.50 -47.76 -34.81
CA VAL A 246 66.20 -47.50 -34.16
C VAL A 246 65.63 -48.76 -33.53
N SER A 247 65.76 -49.91 -34.21
CA SER A 247 65.25 -51.20 -33.73
C SER A 247 66.06 -51.74 -32.56
N ASP A 248 67.38 -51.59 -32.58
CA ASP A 248 68.27 -52.02 -31.51
C ASP A 248 68.07 -51.14 -30.26
N ALA A 249 67.96 -49.82 -30.43
CA ALA A 249 67.61 -48.91 -29.34
C ALA A 249 66.24 -49.21 -28.73
N LEU A 250 65.22 -49.49 -29.55
CA LEU A 250 63.90 -49.91 -29.08
C LEU A 250 63.98 -51.21 -28.27
N THR A 251 64.78 -52.17 -28.73
CA THR A 251 64.96 -53.46 -28.05
C THR A 251 65.68 -53.29 -26.72
N GLU A 252 66.70 -52.43 -26.64
CA GLU A 252 67.37 -52.11 -25.37
C GLU A 252 66.45 -51.39 -24.38
N ILE A 253 65.64 -50.43 -24.84
CA ILE A 253 64.65 -49.74 -24.01
C ILE A 253 63.61 -50.74 -23.50
N LEU A 254 63.06 -51.57 -24.38
CA LEU A 254 62.06 -52.57 -24.00
C LEU A 254 62.63 -53.61 -23.03
N ASN A 255 63.89 -54.01 -23.19
CA ASN A 255 64.58 -54.91 -22.25
C ASN A 255 64.88 -54.25 -20.90
N ALA A 256 65.25 -52.97 -20.87
CA ALA A 256 65.41 -52.21 -19.63
C ALA A 256 64.05 -51.98 -18.93
N LYS A 257 63.01 -51.63 -19.69
CA LYS A 257 61.61 -51.48 -19.24
C LYS A 257 61.06 -52.80 -18.68
N ALA A 258 61.34 -53.93 -19.33
CA ALA A 258 60.93 -55.25 -18.86
C ALA A 258 61.54 -55.63 -17.49
N LYS A 259 62.71 -55.07 -17.14
CA LYS A 259 63.36 -55.27 -15.83
C LYS A 259 62.82 -54.36 -14.71
N LEU A 260 62.04 -53.32 -15.04
CA LEU A 260 61.40 -52.45 -14.04
C LEU A 260 60.16 -53.10 -13.39
N TYR A 261 59.65 -54.22 -13.94
CA TYR A 261 58.35 -54.80 -13.57
C TYR A 261 58.39 -56.25 -13.06
N GLN A 262 59.41 -56.61 -12.29
CA GLN A 262 59.30 -57.78 -11.39
C GLN A 262 58.82 -57.33 -10.00
N LYS A 263 57.57 -57.70 -9.70
CA LYS A 263 56.67 -57.27 -8.61
C LYS A 263 57.22 -57.35 -7.18
N SER A 264 56.74 -56.47 -6.30
CA SER A 264 56.57 -56.77 -4.86
C SER A 264 55.08 -56.97 -4.57
N LEU A 265 54.71 -58.22 -4.36
CA LEU A 265 53.43 -58.71 -3.85
C LEU A 265 52.84 -57.85 -2.70
N ASP A 266 53.69 -57.33 -1.81
CA ASP A 266 53.28 -56.57 -0.63
C ASP A 266 52.54 -55.27 -0.95
N TRP A 267 52.87 -54.61 -2.05
CA TRP A 267 52.25 -53.33 -2.41
C TRP A 267 50.80 -53.53 -2.91
N ASP A 268 50.58 -54.51 -3.80
CA ASP A 268 49.24 -54.87 -4.28
C ASP A 268 48.33 -55.20 -3.10
N VAL A 269 48.81 -56.06 -2.19
CA VAL A 269 48.08 -56.45 -0.99
C VAL A 269 47.75 -55.25 -0.11
N ASN A 270 48.70 -54.34 0.10
CA ASN A 270 48.48 -53.14 0.91
C ASN A 270 47.48 -52.15 0.27
N PHE A 271 47.47 -52.00 -1.06
CA PHE A 271 46.48 -51.17 -1.77
C PHE A 271 45.06 -51.71 -1.59
N PHE A 272 44.83 -53.00 -1.84
CA PHE A 272 43.52 -53.63 -1.67
C PHE A 272 43.09 -53.59 -0.19
N LYS A 273 44.01 -53.88 0.73
CA LYS A 273 43.74 -53.77 2.18
C LYS A 273 43.41 -52.33 2.60
N SER A 274 44.02 -51.31 1.98
CA SER A 274 43.67 -49.91 2.23
C SER A 274 42.23 -49.60 1.82
N LYS A 275 41.78 -50.10 0.66
CA LYS A 275 40.39 -49.96 0.22
C LYS A 275 39.41 -50.72 1.11
N LEU A 276 39.74 -51.93 1.56
CA LEU A 276 38.93 -52.67 2.55
C LEU A 276 38.91 -51.96 3.92
N ARG A 277 40.04 -51.38 4.36
CA ARG A 277 40.09 -50.55 5.58
C ARG A 277 39.24 -49.30 5.43
N ASN A 278 39.19 -48.67 4.26
CA ASN A 278 38.28 -47.55 4.03
C ASN A 278 36.83 -47.99 4.17
N ILE A 279 36.43 -49.19 3.72
CA ILE A 279 35.09 -49.73 3.97
C ILE A 279 34.81 -49.89 5.47
N ILE A 280 35.73 -50.47 6.25
CA ILE A 280 35.56 -50.58 7.71
C ILE A 280 35.54 -49.22 8.40
N ASN A 281 36.47 -48.34 8.06
CA ASN A 281 36.60 -47.01 8.65
C ASN A 281 35.47 -46.07 8.19
N SER A 282 34.83 -46.36 7.05
CA SER A 282 33.63 -45.66 6.57
C SER A 282 32.39 -45.92 7.44
N ASN A 283 32.47 -46.81 8.43
CA ASN A 283 31.51 -46.86 9.54
C ASN A 283 31.37 -45.51 10.28
N ASN A 284 32.38 -44.62 10.19
CA ASN A 284 32.29 -43.24 10.69
C ASN A 284 31.77 -42.23 9.66
N SER A 285 31.67 -42.59 8.38
CA SER A 285 31.09 -41.76 7.32
C SER A 285 29.65 -42.19 7.01
N TYR A 286 28.71 -41.78 7.87
CA TYR A 286 27.27 -41.52 7.64
C TYR A 286 26.35 -42.43 6.77
N TYR A 287 26.84 -43.43 6.04
CA TYR A 287 26.11 -44.06 4.92
C TYR A 287 25.96 -45.58 5.01
N TYR A 288 26.90 -46.30 5.63
CA TYR A 288 26.81 -47.75 5.80
C TYR A 288 27.49 -48.22 7.09
N ASP A 289 26.86 -49.18 7.77
CA ASP A 289 27.42 -49.88 8.92
C ASP A 289 27.68 -51.34 8.54
N ILE A 290 28.94 -51.69 8.27
CA ILE A 290 29.38 -53.06 7.91
C ILE A 290 29.04 -54.07 9.01
N ASN A 291 28.79 -53.60 10.25
CA ASN A 291 28.40 -54.48 11.34
C ASN A 291 27.00 -55.08 11.17
N LEU A 292 26.17 -54.57 10.25
CA LEU A 292 24.84 -55.10 9.96
C LEU A 292 24.86 -56.27 8.94
N ASP A 293 26.00 -56.54 8.27
CA ASP A 293 26.18 -57.68 7.36
C ASP A 293 27.29 -58.59 7.88
N ALA A 294 26.94 -59.51 8.77
CA ALA A 294 27.91 -60.41 9.40
C ALA A 294 28.69 -61.25 8.37
N ILE A 295 28.06 -61.65 7.25
CA ILE A 295 28.69 -62.46 6.21
C ILE A 295 29.74 -61.64 5.46
N LEU A 296 29.37 -60.43 5.04
CA LEU A 296 30.27 -59.53 4.33
C LEU A 296 31.41 -59.04 5.23
N LYS A 297 31.10 -58.72 6.49
CA LYS A 297 32.07 -58.32 7.51
C LYS A 297 33.11 -59.40 7.76
N ASN A 298 32.69 -60.64 8.00
CA ASN A 298 33.61 -61.76 8.25
C ASN A 298 34.54 -61.99 7.06
N LYS A 299 34.01 -62.01 5.82
CA LYS A 299 34.83 -62.12 4.61
C LYS A 299 35.82 -60.97 4.44
N LEU A 300 35.42 -59.76 4.82
CA LEU A 300 36.27 -58.58 4.74
C LEU A 300 37.40 -58.63 5.78
N GLU A 301 37.10 -59.05 7.01
CA GLU A 301 38.08 -59.28 8.08
C GLU A 301 39.06 -60.39 7.69
N GLU A 302 38.59 -61.50 7.11
CA GLU A 302 39.40 -62.59 6.54
C GLU A 302 40.38 -62.07 5.47
N LEU A 303 39.92 -61.25 4.53
CA LEU A 303 40.77 -60.66 3.50
C LEU A 303 41.79 -59.67 4.07
N LEU A 304 41.46 -58.93 5.13
CA LEU A 304 42.41 -58.02 5.76
C LEU A 304 43.58 -58.73 6.44
N ILE A 305 43.35 -59.93 6.97
CA ILE A 305 44.39 -60.74 7.61
C ILE A 305 45.14 -61.66 6.63
N TRP A 306 44.53 -62.04 5.49
CA TRP A 306 45.18 -62.88 4.47
C TRP A 306 46.44 -62.21 3.91
N LYS A 307 47.57 -62.91 3.94
CA LYS A 307 48.85 -62.52 3.33
C LYS A 307 49.08 -63.40 2.09
N PRO A 308 48.52 -63.04 0.93
CA PRO A 308 48.67 -63.86 -0.27
C PRO A 308 50.14 -63.84 -0.72
N ASP A 309 50.59 -64.95 -1.30
CA ASP A 309 51.81 -65.14 -2.06
C ASP A 309 51.58 -65.01 -3.59
N THR A 310 52.59 -65.31 -4.40
CA THR A 310 52.49 -65.19 -5.86
C THR A 310 51.54 -66.20 -6.51
N ASN A 311 51.23 -67.31 -5.85
CA ASN A 311 50.38 -68.38 -6.37
C ASN A 311 48.90 -68.13 -6.06
N ASP A 312 48.58 -67.50 -4.92
CA ASP A 312 47.21 -67.25 -4.47
C ASP A 312 46.76 -65.76 -4.59
N ILE A 313 47.63 -64.84 -5.03
CA ILE A 313 47.28 -63.41 -5.24
C ILE A 313 46.09 -63.20 -6.19
N ASN A 314 45.91 -64.07 -7.17
CA ASN A 314 44.76 -63.98 -8.08
C ASN A 314 43.46 -64.38 -7.37
N ASP A 315 43.51 -65.35 -6.46
CA ASP A 315 42.38 -65.72 -5.62
C ASP A 315 42.06 -64.61 -4.61
N PHE A 316 43.08 -64.00 -4.00
CA PHE A 316 42.92 -62.83 -3.14
C PHE A 316 42.25 -61.67 -3.87
N LYS A 317 42.70 -61.33 -5.08
CA LYS A 317 42.08 -60.29 -5.91
C LYS A 317 40.63 -60.64 -6.23
N THR A 318 40.36 -61.89 -6.60
CA THR A 318 39.00 -62.36 -6.91
C THR A 318 38.06 -62.25 -5.71
N GLN A 319 38.51 -62.66 -4.52
CA GLN A 319 37.74 -62.53 -3.28
C GLN A 319 37.57 -61.06 -2.87
N PHE A 320 38.60 -60.22 -3.01
CA PHE A 320 38.51 -58.77 -2.81
C PHE A 320 37.43 -58.16 -3.69
N TYR A 321 37.45 -58.43 -5.00
CA TYR A 321 36.47 -57.90 -5.94
C TYR A 321 35.06 -58.43 -5.64
N SER A 322 34.93 -59.69 -5.20
CA SER A 322 33.64 -60.22 -4.75
C SER A 322 33.09 -59.48 -3.53
N VAL A 323 33.90 -59.27 -2.50
CA VAL A 323 33.50 -58.51 -1.30
C VAL A 323 33.16 -57.06 -1.66
N TYR A 324 33.97 -56.41 -2.50
CA TYR A 324 33.76 -55.02 -2.91
C TYR A 324 32.50 -54.84 -3.78
N TYR A 325 32.26 -55.76 -4.73
CA TYR A 325 31.04 -55.78 -5.54
C TYR A 325 29.81 -56.06 -4.69
N ASN A 326 29.88 -57.04 -3.80
CA ASN A 326 28.77 -57.37 -2.92
C ASN A 326 28.40 -56.18 -2.04
N TYR A 327 29.38 -55.53 -1.39
CA TYR A 327 29.19 -54.29 -0.61
C TYR A 327 28.42 -53.21 -1.40
N PHE A 328 28.85 -52.94 -2.62
CA PHE A 328 28.28 -51.88 -3.45
C PHE A 328 26.90 -52.24 -4.03
N SER A 329 26.75 -53.48 -4.52
CA SER A 329 25.46 -54.03 -4.96
C SER A 329 24.43 -54.01 -3.85
N ASN A 330 24.87 -54.34 -2.63
CA ASN A 330 24.08 -54.29 -1.42
C ASN A 330 23.58 -52.88 -1.10
N LEU A 331 24.46 -51.89 -1.18
CA LEU A 331 24.12 -50.46 -1.00
C LEU A 331 23.12 -49.97 -2.05
N ILE A 332 23.34 -50.27 -3.33
CA ILE A 332 22.45 -49.81 -4.42
C ILE A 332 21.11 -50.52 -4.41
N ASN A 333 21.07 -51.82 -4.10
CA ASN A 333 19.82 -52.58 -4.08
C ASN A 333 18.91 -52.26 -2.89
N GLY A 334 19.35 -51.37 -2.00
CA GLY A 334 18.51 -50.91 -0.91
C GLY A 334 18.35 -51.94 0.21
N LYS A 335 19.32 -52.86 0.34
CA LYS A 335 19.26 -53.98 1.30
C LYS A 335 19.68 -53.60 2.74
N PHE A 336 20.13 -52.36 2.99
CA PHE A 336 20.73 -51.91 4.28
C PHE A 336 20.14 -50.62 4.83
N ILE A 337 19.73 -50.56 6.09
CA ILE A 337 19.19 -49.32 6.64
C ILE A 337 20.33 -48.30 6.78
N SER A 338 20.40 -47.28 5.90
CA SER A 338 21.30 -46.14 6.14
C SER A 338 20.83 -45.42 7.41
N ARG A 339 21.74 -44.78 8.15
CA ARG A 339 21.39 -43.98 9.34
C ARG A 339 20.40 -42.84 9.03
N PHE A 340 20.16 -42.54 7.75
CA PHE A 340 19.24 -41.52 7.27
C PHE A 340 17.99 -42.07 6.53
N GLY A 341 17.85 -43.37 6.30
CA GLY A 341 16.76 -43.93 5.49
C GLY A 341 16.97 -43.77 3.97
N TYR A 342 16.16 -44.48 3.18
CA TYR A 342 16.21 -44.47 1.71
C TYR A 342 15.32 -43.37 1.12
N TYR A 343 15.90 -42.23 0.73
CA TYR A 343 15.13 -41.16 0.08
C TYR A 343 15.03 -41.30 -1.44
N ILE A 344 15.92 -42.10 -2.04
CA ILE A 344 15.87 -42.46 -3.46
C ILE A 344 14.97 -43.67 -3.69
N THR A 345 14.16 -43.60 -4.75
CA THR A 345 13.20 -44.65 -5.13
C THR A 345 13.89 -45.88 -5.74
N PRO A 346 13.25 -47.06 -5.77
CA PRO A 346 13.76 -48.22 -6.48
C PRO A 346 14.11 -47.93 -7.95
N ASN A 347 13.29 -47.14 -8.65
CA ASN A 347 13.56 -46.75 -10.03
C ASN A 347 14.82 -45.88 -10.16
N GLN A 348 15.06 -44.94 -9.23
CA GLN A 348 16.28 -44.14 -9.22
C GLN A 348 17.52 -45.00 -8.94
N ARG A 349 17.40 -46.01 -8.07
CA ARG A 349 18.47 -46.99 -7.81
C ARG A 349 18.79 -47.83 -9.04
N ASN A 350 17.78 -48.28 -9.77
CA ASN A 350 17.96 -49.00 -11.03
C ASN A 350 18.65 -48.12 -12.09
N LYS A 351 18.24 -46.85 -12.24
CA LYS A 351 18.92 -45.92 -13.17
C LYS A 351 20.39 -45.67 -12.81
N LEU A 352 20.73 -45.64 -11.51
CA LEU A 352 22.13 -45.55 -11.07
C LEU A 352 22.96 -46.78 -11.46
N TRP A 353 22.31 -47.95 -11.50
CA TRP A 353 22.88 -49.23 -11.96
C TRP A 353 22.99 -49.35 -13.48
N GLU A 354 22.27 -48.51 -14.22
CA GLU A 354 22.23 -48.50 -15.69
C GLU A 354 23.21 -47.51 -16.32
N LEU A 355 24.00 -46.77 -15.53
CA LEU A 355 24.96 -45.81 -16.07
C LEU A 355 25.99 -46.53 -16.98
N PRO A 356 26.46 -45.87 -18.06
CA PRO A 356 27.32 -46.50 -19.06
C PRO A 356 28.59 -47.12 -18.47
N ASN A 357 29.05 -48.23 -19.05
CA ASN A 357 30.29 -48.95 -18.73
C ASN A 357 30.40 -49.40 -17.25
N GLN A 358 29.26 -49.72 -16.61
CA GLN A 358 29.21 -50.37 -15.30
C GLN A 358 29.20 -51.91 -15.44
N PRO A 359 29.91 -52.61 -14.54
CA PRO A 359 29.85 -54.07 -14.43
C PRO A 359 28.51 -54.47 -13.80
N LYS A 360 27.63 -55.10 -14.58
CA LYS A 360 26.25 -55.46 -14.18
C LYS A 360 26.18 -56.78 -13.44
N THR A 361 27.17 -57.65 -13.64
CA THR A 361 27.27 -58.95 -12.97
C THR A 361 28.59 -59.04 -12.21
N LEU A 362 28.63 -59.92 -11.19
CA LEU A 362 29.87 -60.27 -10.50
C LEU A 362 30.90 -60.83 -11.51
N ASP A 363 30.43 -61.56 -12.52
CA ASP A 363 31.26 -62.07 -13.60
C ASP A 363 31.78 -60.94 -14.50
N GLU A 364 30.99 -59.95 -14.89
CA GLU A 364 31.50 -58.76 -15.60
C GLU A 364 32.49 -57.95 -14.76
N PHE A 365 32.33 -57.97 -13.43
CA PHE A 365 33.27 -57.39 -12.49
C PHE A 365 34.59 -58.17 -12.39
N ILE A 366 34.53 -59.49 -12.57
CA ILE A 366 35.64 -60.43 -12.43
C ILE A 366 36.28 -60.84 -13.78
N LEU A 367 35.60 -60.73 -14.94
CA LEU A 367 35.89 -61.42 -16.23
C LEU A 367 35.92 -60.51 -17.49
N THR A 368 36.50 -59.31 -17.47
CA THR A 368 37.07 -58.77 -18.73
C THR A 368 38.31 -59.57 -19.10
N LYS A 369 38.17 -60.61 -19.93
CA LYS A 369 39.21 -61.61 -20.29
C LYS A 369 40.54 -61.09 -20.88
N GLU A 370 40.77 -59.78 -20.95
CA GLU A 370 42.09 -59.17 -21.19
C GLU A 370 42.58 -58.41 -19.93
N PHE A 371 42.83 -59.14 -18.85
CA PHE A 371 43.33 -58.62 -17.57
C PHE A 371 44.85 -58.37 -17.56
N ASN A 372 45.40 -57.76 -18.61
CA ASN A 372 46.86 -57.61 -18.73
C ASN A 372 47.44 -56.24 -18.37
N THR A 373 46.64 -55.29 -17.85
CA THR A 373 47.17 -54.06 -17.25
C THR A 373 46.43 -53.68 -15.96
N ASP A 374 47.17 -53.44 -14.88
CA ASP A 374 46.62 -53.01 -13.57
C ASP A 374 45.98 -51.60 -13.60
N LEU A 375 46.11 -50.87 -14.71
CA LEU A 375 45.43 -49.58 -14.97
C LEU A 375 43.90 -49.73 -15.02
N ILE A 376 43.39 -50.79 -15.68
CA ILE A 376 41.95 -51.05 -15.82
C ILE A 376 41.32 -51.37 -14.45
N LYS A 377 42.07 -52.05 -13.58
CA LYS A 377 41.65 -52.45 -12.22
C LYS A 377 41.52 -51.27 -11.25
N GLN A 378 42.43 -50.30 -11.32
CA GLN A 378 42.32 -49.07 -10.53
C GLN A 378 41.22 -48.14 -11.09
N TRP A 379 40.99 -48.14 -12.41
CA TRP A 379 39.90 -47.41 -13.06
C TRP A 379 38.52 -47.90 -12.62
N MET A 380 38.33 -49.22 -12.48
CA MET A 380 37.06 -49.80 -11.99
C MET A 380 36.77 -49.43 -10.52
N ILE A 381 37.79 -49.40 -9.66
CA ILE A 381 37.64 -48.98 -8.25
C ILE A 381 37.34 -47.47 -8.16
N LEU A 382 38.05 -46.61 -8.90
CA LEU A 382 37.76 -45.17 -8.98
C LEU A 382 36.36 -44.88 -9.53
N ARG A 383 35.88 -45.71 -10.45
CA ARG A 383 34.52 -45.60 -11.01
C ARG A 383 33.45 -45.94 -9.96
N ILE A 384 33.67 -46.98 -9.14
CA ILE A 384 32.76 -47.31 -8.05
C ILE A 384 32.75 -46.21 -6.98
N ASP A 385 33.91 -45.66 -6.62
CA ASP A 385 34.01 -44.52 -5.70
C ASP A 385 33.21 -43.32 -6.25
N THR A 386 33.28 -43.06 -7.57
CA THR A 386 32.49 -42.02 -8.25
C THR A 386 30.97 -42.29 -8.20
N ILE A 387 30.52 -43.53 -8.37
CA ILE A 387 29.10 -43.87 -8.30
C ILE A 387 28.60 -43.79 -6.85
N PHE A 388 29.42 -44.18 -5.88
CA PHE A 388 29.14 -44.02 -4.46
C PHE A 388 28.96 -42.54 -4.09
N ASP A 389 29.89 -41.68 -4.50
CA ASP A 389 29.79 -40.23 -4.30
C ASP A 389 28.54 -39.64 -4.97
N THR A 390 28.19 -40.14 -6.17
CA THR A 390 26.99 -39.73 -6.90
C THR A 390 25.73 -40.15 -6.16
N TYR A 391 25.66 -41.40 -5.70
CA TYR A 391 24.58 -41.94 -4.87
C TYR A 391 24.37 -41.09 -3.62
N VAL A 392 25.46 -40.77 -2.89
CA VAL A 392 25.42 -39.97 -1.67
C VAL A 392 24.85 -38.59 -1.94
N ARG A 393 25.34 -37.90 -2.98
CA ARG A 393 24.85 -36.56 -3.35
C ARG A 393 23.37 -36.58 -3.72
N ILE A 394 22.92 -37.58 -4.49
CA ILE A 394 21.51 -37.73 -4.85
C ILE A 394 20.66 -37.99 -3.60
N ASN A 395 21.09 -38.91 -2.73
CA ASN A 395 20.35 -39.24 -1.51
C ASN A 395 20.22 -38.04 -0.58
N ASP A 396 21.27 -37.23 -0.43
CA ASP A 396 21.23 -35.98 0.35
C ASP A 396 20.28 -34.94 -0.25
N LYS A 397 20.24 -34.80 -1.58
CA LYS A 397 19.30 -33.89 -2.24
C LYS A 397 17.86 -34.39 -2.14
N MET A 398 17.63 -35.67 -2.34
CA MET A 398 16.32 -36.27 -2.14
C MET A 398 15.85 -36.17 -0.69
N ARG A 399 16.74 -36.27 0.30
CA ARG A 399 16.41 -36.00 1.72
C ARG A 399 15.89 -34.58 1.91
N LEU A 400 16.55 -33.57 1.32
CA LEU A 400 16.11 -32.17 1.42
C LEU A 400 14.74 -31.99 0.76
N ILE A 401 14.54 -32.53 -0.45
CA ILE A 401 13.28 -32.45 -1.19
C ILE A 401 12.13 -33.13 -0.40
N ARG A 402 12.35 -34.35 0.10
CA ARG A 402 11.37 -35.06 0.95
C ARG A 402 11.12 -34.36 2.28
N GLY A 403 12.13 -33.65 2.79
CA GLY A 403 11.98 -32.75 3.94
C GLY A 403 10.98 -31.61 3.68
N LEU A 404 10.90 -31.09 2.45
CA LEU A 404 9.89 -30.10 2.05
C LEU A 404 8.49 -30.71 2.01
N GLU A 405 8.35 -31.94 1.47
CA GLU A 405 7.08 -32.70 1.50
C GLU A 405 6.59 -32.93 2.95
N ASN A 406 7.48 -33.31 3.87
CA ASN A 406 7.12 -33.52 5.27
C ASN A 406 6.65 -32.22 5.96
N LYS A 407 7.22 -31.08 5.59
CA LYS A 407 6.83 -29.76 6.12
C LYS A 407 5.50 -29.25 5.54
N TYR A 408 5.07 -29.76 4.39
CA TYR A 408 3.89 -29.28 3.66
C TYR A 408 2.62 -29.27 4.53
N SER A 409 2.36 -30.35 5.28
CA SER A 409 1.18 -30.45 6.15
C SER A 409 1.08 -29.34 7.22
N LYS A 410 2.23 -28.85 7.68
CA LYS A 410 2.33 -27.68 8.57
C LYS A 410 2.19 -26.38 7.79
N ARG A 411 2.78 -26.29 6.58
CA ARG A 411 2.75 -25.08 5.75
C ARG A 411 1.37 -24.72 5.21
N ILE A 412 0.54 -25.69 4.81
CA ILE A 412 -0.83 -25.40 4.37
C ILE A 412 -1.74 -24.89 5.49
N LYS A 413 -1.32 -25.08 6.75
CA LYS A 413 -1.99 -24.52 7.94
C LYS A 413 -1.37 -23.20 8.41
N SER A 414 -0.28 -22.75 7.78
CA SER A 414 0.36 -21.48 8.12
C SER A 414 -0.46 -20.30 7.62
N ILE A 415 -0.31 -19.15 8.26
CA ILE A 415 -1.01 -17.92 7.87
C ILE A 415 -0.57 -17.49 6.47
N ASN A 416 0.71 -17.68 6.14
CA ASN A 416 1.23 -17.33 4.82
C ASN A 416 0.53 -18.06 3.67
N TYR A 417 0.11 -19.31 3.91
CA TYR A 417 -0.67 -20.08 2.95
C TYR A 417 -2.16 -19.74 3.05
N ILE A 418 -2.77 -19.78 4.25
CA ILE A 418 -4.22 -19.57 4.42
C ILE A 418 -4.67 -18.23 3.82
N GLU A 419 -3.96 -17.15 4.14
CA GLU A 419 -4.28 -15.77 3.72
C GLU A 419 -3.72 -15.41 2.32
N GLU A 420 -3.11 -16.37 1.61
CA GLU A 420 -2.79 -16.15 0.21
C GLU A 420 -4.09 -16.09 -0.62
N ALA A 421 -4.24 -14.99 -1.34
CA ALA A 421 -5.45 -14.67 -2.12
C ALA A 421 -5.24 -14.91 -3.62
N ASP A 422 -3.99 -15.04 -4.07
CA ASP A 422 -3.71 -15.52 -5.42
C ASP A 422 -3.71 -17.05 -5.41
N GLN A 423 -4.85 -17.61 -5.83
CA GLN A 423 -5.05 -19.04 -5.89
C GLN A 423 -4.02 -19.74 -6.79
N ASN A 424 -3.50 -19.07 -7.83
CA ASN A 424 -2.49 -19.65 -8.71
C ASN A 424 -1.17 -19.92 -7.96
N LYS A 425 -0.84 -19.10 -6.95
CA LYS A 425 0.36 -19.31 -6.13
C LYS A 425 0.21 -20.51 -5.20
N LYS A 426 -0.97 -20.66 -4.58
CA LYS A 426 -1.32 -21.85 -3.79
C LYS A 426 -1.23 -23.10 -4.65
N GLU A 427 -1.91 -23.11 -5.79
CA GLU A 427 -1.91 -24.22 -6.73
C GLU A 427 -0.51 -24.52 -7.29
N THR A 428 0.31 -23.50 -7.54
CA THR A 428 1.71 -23.68 -7.96
C THR A 428 2.53 -24.38 -6.88
N TYR A 429 2.41 -23.96 -5.61
CA TYR A 429 3.10 -24.61 -4.50
C TYR A 429 2.61 -26.04 -4.29
N ASP A 430 1.30 -26.27 -4.26
CA ASP A 430 0.69 -27.58 -4.07
C ASP A 430 1.08 -28.55 -5.19
N ARG A 431 1.08 -28.06 -6.45
CA ARG A 431 1.53 -28.83 -7.61
C ARG A 431 3.01 -29.19 -7.51
N LYS A 432 3.87 -28.23 -7.16
CA LYS A 432 5.33 -28.47 -6.99
C LYS A 432 5.62 -29.48 -5.87
N ILE A 433 4.83 -29.48 -4.80
CA ILE A 433 4.91 -30.49 -3.75
C ILE A 433 4.41 -31.86 -4.25
N ALA A 434 3.31 -31.91 -5.01
CA ALA A 434 2.80 -33.16 -5.57
C ALA A 434 3.79 -33.81 -6.57
N GLU A 435 4.54 -32.99 -7.32
CA GLU A 435 5.59 -33.44 -8.25
C GLU A 435 6.72 -34.24 -7.54
N ILE A 436 6.96 -34.02 -6.23
CA ILE A 436 7.99 -34.73 -5.44
C ILE A 436 7.84 -36.24 -5.48
N LYS A 437 6.59 -36.75 -5.48
CA LYS A 437 6.31 -38.19 -5.50
C LYS A 437 6.75 -38.86 -6.81
N ASN A 438 6.84 -38.09 -7.89
CA ASN A 438 7.11 -38.58 -9.25
C ASN A 438 8.55 -38.30 -9.73
N ILE A 439 9.43 -37.79 -8.86
CA ILE A 439 10.83 -37.53 -9.23
C ILE A 439 11.53 -38.86 -9.53
N THR A 440 11.99 -39.01 -10.78
CA THR A 440 12.79 -40.17 -11.22
C THR A 440 14.21 -39.81 -11.65
N SER A 441 14.59 -38.53 -11.55
CA SER A 441 15.92 -38.07 -11.95
C SER A 441 17.00 -38.55 -10.97
N ILE A 442 18.19 -38.79 -11.52
CA ILE A 442 19.43 -39.07 -10.79
C ILE A 442 20.49 -37.98 -11.05
N ASP A 443 20.15 -36.93 -11.81
CA ASP A 443 21.03 -35.79 -12.02
C ASP A 443 20.95 -34.84 -10.82
N VAL A 444 22.06 -34.66 -10.13
CA VAL A 444 22.16 -33.79 -8.94
C VAL A 444 21.79 -32.34 -9.28
N SER A 445 22.10 -31.86 -10.49
CA SER A 445 21.78 -30.51 -10.95
C SER A 445 20.28 -30.33 -11.15
N GLU A 446 19.61 -31.33 -11.71
CA GLU A 446 18.14 -31.32 -11.87
C GLU A 446 17.44 -31.38 -10.51
N LEU A 447 17.93 -32.22 -9.58
CA LEU A 447 17.40 -32.29 -8.22
C LEU A 447 17.58 -30.97 -7.45
N ASN A 448 18.71 -30.27 -7.63
CA ASN A 448 18.90 -28.93 -7.09
C ASN A 448 17.85 -27.97 -7.64
N HIS A 449 17.66 -27.96 -8.97
CA HIS A 449 16.69 -27.10 -9.62
C HIS A 449 15.27 -27.35 -9.09
N ILE A 450 14.84 -28.62 -8.97
CA ILE A 450 13.53 -28.98 -8.41
C ILE A 450 13.38 -28.45 -6.98
N SER A 451 14.41 -28.60 -6.15
CA SER A 451 14.39 -28.10 -4.76
C SER A 451 14.26 -26.57 -4.70
N GLU A 452 14.96 -25.85 -5.59
CA GLU A 452 14.90 -24.39 -5.70
C GLU A 452 13.52 -23.93 -6.19
N GLU A 453 12.93 -24.61 -7.17
CA GLU A 453 11.58 -24.30 -7.65
C GLU A 453 10.52 -24.44 -6.55
N ILE A 454 10.60 -25.49 -5.71
CA ILE A 454 9.68 -25.68 -4.58
C ILE A 454 9.87 -24.57 -3.53
N ILE A 455 11.12 -24.26 -3.16
CA ILE A 455 11.45 -23.19 -2.21
C ILE A 455 10.98 -21.83 -2.74
N ASN A 456 11.16 -21.58 -4.03
CA ASN A 456 10.70 -20.36 -4.69
C ASN A 456 9.17 -20.28 -4.70
N ALA A 457 8.47 -21.38 -5.00
CA ALA A 457 7.01 -21.44 -4.93
C ALA A 457 6.49 -21.15 -3.51
N GLU A 458 7.13 -21.70 -2.47
CA GLU A 458 6.82 -21.39 -1.06
C GLU A 458 7.08 -19.90 -0.74
N ASN A 459 8.24 -19.38 -1.13
CA ASN A 459 8.65 -17.99 -0.88
C ASN A 459 7.80 -16.96 -1.62
N ASN A 460 7.15 -17.36 -2.73
CA ASN A 460 6.26 -16.53 -3.52
C ASN A 460 4.88 -16.33 -2.88
N LEU A 461 4.51 -17.13 -1.86
CA LEU A 461 3.29 -16.92 -1.07
C LEU A 461 3.39 -15.62 -0.27
N THR A 462 2.34 -14.80 -0.32
CA THR A 462 2.28 -13.45 0.26
C THR A 462 1.15 -13.27 1.27
N GLY A 463 0.64 -14.33 1.89
CA GLY A 463 -0.42 -14.24 2.91
C GLY A 463 -0.02 -13.37 4.11
N THR A 464 1.19 -13.55 4.65
CA THR A 464 1.69 -12.72 5.77
C THR A 464 1.88 -11.26 5.39
N PHE A 465 2.34 -10.99 4.16
CA PHE A 465 2.45 -9.64 3.60
C PHE A 465 1.09 -8.94 3.53
N LYS A 466 0.04 -9.68 3.17
CA LYS A 466 -1.31 -9.11 3.09
C LYS A 466 -1.80 -8.63 4.44
N ILE A 467 -1.52 -9.38 5.51
CA ILE A 467 -1.87 -8.98 6.88
C ILE A 467 -1.07 -7.73 7.29
N TRP A 468 0.24 -7.73 7.09
CA TRP A 468 1.08 -6.56 7.35
C TRP A 468 0.61 -5.32 6.58
N ASN A 469 0.41 -5.45 5.27
CA ASN A 469 -0.03 -4.36 4.40
C ASN A 469 -1.44 -3.89 4.77
N PHE A 470 -2.34 -4.78 5.18
CA PHE A 470 -3.65 -4.41 5.70
C PHE A 470 -3.51 -3.50 6.92
N LEU A 471 -2.68 -3.88 7.91
CA LEU A 471 -2.48 -3.08 9.13
C LEU A 471 -1.86 -1.70 8.82
N CYS A 472 -0.83 -1.66 7.97
CA CYS A 472 -0.21 -0.40 7.52
C CYS A 472 -1.22 0.55 6.85
N ASN A 473 -2.13 0.02 6.04
CA ASN A 473 -3.17 0.81 5.37
C ASN A 473 -4.34 1.16 6.29
N LEU A 474 -4.60 0.36 7.33
CA LEU A 474 -5.69 0.57 8.28
C LEU A 474 -5.39 1.76 9.21
N VAL A 475 -4.19 1.81 9.81
CA VAL A 475 -3.79 2.82 10.80
C VAL A 475 -4.11 4.27 10.41
N PRO A 476 -3.71 4.77 9.22
CA PRO A 476 -3.99 6.16 8.82
C PRO A 476 -5.48 6.44 8.56
N ARG A 477 -6.31 5.39 8.49
CA ARG A 477 -7.75 5.48 8.18
C ARG A 477 -8.64 5.26 9.40
N VAL A 478 -8.08 5.03 10.59
CA VAL A 478 -8.84 4.91 11.84
C VAL A 478 -9.57 6.23 12.10
N GLU A 479 -10.90 6.23 12.01
CA GLU A 479 -11.71 7.44 11.82
C GLU A 479 -11.48 8.50 12.91
N TRP A 480 -11.35 8.09 14.18
CA TRP A 480 -11.14 9.00 15.31
C TRP A 480 -9.67 9.32 15.61
N ARG A 481 -8.71 8.70 14.91
CA ARG A 481 -7.27 8.95 15.02
C ARG A 481 -6.63 9.38 13.69
N LYS A 482 -7.44 9.63 12.65
CA LYS A 482 -6.95 9.96 11.29
C LYS A 482 -6.12 11.24 11.21
N THR A 483 -6.29 12.15 12.16
CA THR A 483 -5.49 13.39 12.27
C THR A 483 -4.40 13.33 13.34
N ASP A 484 -4.32 12.24 14.11
CA ASP A 484 -3.37 12.08 15.22
C ASP A 484 -2.06 11.47 14.70
N THR A 485 -1.14 12.33 14.26
CA THR A 485 0.13 11.93 13.65
C THR A 485 1.06 11.22 14.63
N VAL A 486 0.97 11.54 15.93
CA VAL A 486 1.76 10.90 16.99
C VAL A 486 1.29 9.47 17.20
N TRP A 487 -0.02 9.27 17.38
CA TRP A 487 -0.61 7.93 17.52
C TRP A 487 -0.32 7.07 16.28
N GLN A 488 -0.46 7.63 15.08
CA GLN A 488 -0.12 6.93 13.84
C GLN A 488 1.35 6.50 13.83
N SER A 489 2.28 7.38 14.19
CA SER A 489 3.71 7.07 14.22
C SER A 489 4.04 5.93 15.21
N VAL A 490 3.39 5.91 16.37
CA VAL A 490 3.53 4.81 17.35
C VAL A 490 3.01 3.50 16.76
N MET A 491 1.80 3.49 16.20
CA MET A 491 1.20 2.28 15.62
C MET A 491 2.03 1.73 14.46
N LYS A 492 2.55 2.61 13.60
CA LYS A 492 3.44 2.25 12.49
C LYS A 492 4.72 1.58 12.99
N LYS A 493 5.33 2.12 14.05
CA LYS A 493 6.50 1.51 14.70
C LYS A 493 6.20 0.11 15.24
N GLU A 494 5.05 -0.10 15.85
CA GLU A 494 4.63 -1.40 16.39
C GLU A 494 4.38 -2.45 15.29
N ILE A 495 3.84 -2.02 14.14
CA ILE A 495 3.71 -2.82 12.91
C ILE A 495 5.09 -3.05 12.26
N GLY A 496 6.14 -2.33 12.66
CA GLY A 496 7.46 -2.42 12.02
C GLY A 496 7.50 -1.78 10.64
N GLU A 497 6.69 -0.73 10.40
CA GLU A 497 6.86 0.14 9.25
C GLU A 497 8.16 0.94 9.46
N PHE A 498 9.20 0.60 8.69
CA PHE A 498 10.44 1.38 8.68
C PHE A 498 10.12 2.79 8.16
N THR A 499 10.73 3.80 8.78
CA THR A 499 10.59 5.21 8.41
C THR A 499 11.20 5.45 7.03
N GLY A 500 10.47 5.09 5.98
CA GLY A 500 10.88 5.16 4.58
C GLY A 500 9.80 4.57 3.68
N SER A 501 9.27 5.36 2.77
CA SER A 501 8.06 5.10 1.97
C SER A 501 8.23 4.05 0.85
N THR A 502 8.92 2.94 1.07
CA THR A 502 9.05 1.88 0.06
C THR A 502 8.93 0.45 0.61
N PRO A 503 8.19 -0.45 -0.07
CA PRO A 503 8.14 -1.90 0.19
C PRO A 503 9.47 -2.67 0.09
N GLN A 504 10.60 -1.98 -0.08
CA GLN A 504 11.89 -2.53 -0.52
C GLN A 504 12.53 -3.54 0.44
N HIS A 505 11.97 -3.72 1.64
CA HIS A 505 12.56 -4.57 2.68
C HIS A 505 11.66 -5.75 3.09
N TRP A 506 10.46 -5.91 2.51
CA TRP A 506 9.62 -7.07 2.84
C TRP A 506 10.26 -8.39 2.43
N GLU A 507 11.05 -8.38 1.36
CA GLU A 507 11.80 -9.56 0.92
C GLU A 507 12.82 -10.05 1.96
N THR A 508 13.33 -9.14 2.80
CA THR A 508 14.28 -9.43 3.90
C THR A 508 13.62 -9.50 5.28
N PHE A 509 12.40 -8.99 5.44
CA PHE A 509 11.62 -8.97 6.68
C PHE A 509 10.25 -9.62 6.46
N LYS A 510 10.16 -10.93 6.71
CA LYS A 510 8.90 -11.69 6.71
C LYS A 510 8.50 -12.03 8.14
N TRP A 511 7.23 -11.83 8.49
CA TRP A 511 6.72 -12.32 9.76
C TRP A 511 6.52 -13.82 9.72
N GLU A 512 7.05 -14.50 10.73
CA GLU A 512 6.62 -15.86 11.05
C GLU A 512 5.22 -15.84 11.67
N ASP A 513 4.51 -16.98 11.62
CA ASP A 513 3.11 -17.06 12.08
C ASP A 513 2.90 -16.51 13.51
N ASP A 514 3.82 -16.83 14.44
CA ASP A 514 3.78 -16.34 15.83
C ASP A 514 3.91 -14.82 15.92
N GLN A 515 4.72 -14.22 15.04
CA GLN A 515 4.89 -12.77 14.95
C GLN A 515 3.64 -12.10 14.38
N VAL A 516 3.02 -12.71 13.36
CA VAL A 516 1.73 -12.23 12.83
C VAL A 516 0.69 -12.24 13.93
N HIS A 517 0.54 -13.32 14.69
CA HIS A 517 -0.45 -13.41 15.77
C HIS A 517 -0.21 -12.39 16.87
N SER A 518 1.01 -12.33 17.41
CA SER A 518 1.35 -11.42 18.50
C SER A 518 1.12 -9.96 18.11
N LYS A 519 1.61 -9.54 16.94
CA LYS A 519 1.44 -8.16 16.46
C LYS A 519 0.00 -7.84 16.11
N THR A 520 -0.69 -8.73 15.39
CA THR A 520 -2.09 -8.51 15.00
C THR A 520 -2.97 -8.40 16.23
N ARG A 521 -2.81 -9.29 17.23
CA ARG A 521 -3.54 -9.23 18.50
C ARG A 521 -3.27 -7.93 19.24
N TYR A 522 -2.01 -7.52 19.33
CA TYR A 522 -1.61 -6.29 20.01
C TYR A 522 -2.27 -5.06 19.37
N ILE A 523 -2.16 -4.92 18.04
CA ILE A 523 -2.76 -3.82 17.28
C ILE A 523 -4.29 -3.85 17.37
N TYR A 524 -4.89 -5.03 17.28
CA TYR A 524 -6.33 -5.23 17.45
C TYR A 524 -6.79 -4.70 18.82
N ASN A 525 -6.13 -5.12 19.89
CA ASN A 525 -6.46 -4.71 21.25
C ASN A 525 -6.25 -3.21 21.46
N LEU A 526 -5.17 -2.63 20.94
CA LEU A 526 -4.93 -1.19 21.03
C LEU A 526 -6.05 -0.38 20.38
N ILE A 527 -6.39 -0.68 19.13
CA ILE A 527 -7.42 0.06 18.39
C ILE A 527 -8.80 -0.14 19.02
N THR A 528 -9.14 -1.37 19.41
CA THR A 528 -10.46 -1.67 19.98
C THR A 528 -10.63 -1.10 21.39
N ASN A 529 -9.58 -1.09 22.21
CA ASN A 529 -9.61 -0.43 23.51
C ASN A 529 -9.67 1.10 23.36
N ASP A 530 -8.92 1.68 22.42
CA ASP A 530 -8.99 3.11 22.11
C ASP A 530 -10.40 3.51 21.65
N PHE A 531 -11.03 2.69 20.79
CA PHE A 531 -12.43 2.88 20.40
C PHE A 531 -13.37 2.88 21.61
N LYS A 532 -13.31 1.85 22.45
CA LYS A 532 -14.21 1.70 23.61
C LYS A 532 -14.03 2.79 24.66
N ASN A 533 -12.78 3.10 25.00
CA ASN A 533 -12.44 3.90 26.18
C ASN A 533 -12.16 5.37 25.87
N GLU A 534 -11.52 5.68 24.73
CA GLU A 534 -11.24 7.06 24.36
C GLU A 534 -12.34 7.62 23.46
N TYR A 535 -12.72 6.91 22.41
CA TYR A 535 -13.69 7.43 21.46
C TYR A 535 -15.12 7.42 22.01
N ILE A 536 -15.67 6.23 22.27
CA ILE A 536 -17.07 6.09 22.72
C ILE A 536 -17.29 6.65 24.12
N ALA A 537 -16.42 6.34 25.09
CA ALA A 537 -16.68 6.74 26.47
C ALA A 537 -16.41 8.23 26.74
N ARG A 538 -15.30 8.78 26.20
CA ARG A 538 -14.84 10.15 26.52
C ARG A 538 -15.17 11.20 25.47
N ARG A 539 -15.05 10.90 24.17
CA ARG A 539 -15.27 11.91 23.11
C ARG A 539 -16.73 12.08 22.73
N LEU A 540 -17.53 11.01 22.76
CA LEU A 540 -18.97 11.06 22.51
C LEU A 540 -19.71 11.36 23.82
N VAL A 541 -19.75 12.63 24.18
CA VAL A 541 -20.21 13.09 25.51
C VAL A 541 -21.73 13.15 25.65
N ASN A 542 -22.46 13.21 24.53
CA ASN A 542 -23.91 13.41 24.52
C ASN A 542 -24.69 12.08 24.52
N LEU A 543 -24.05 10.98 24.12
CA LEU A 543 -24.64 9.64 24.20
C LEU A 543 -24.92 9.24 25.66
N ASN A 544 -26.08 8.59 25.88
CA ASN A 544 -26.39 7.96 27.15
C ASN A 544 -25.63 6.63 27.32
N ASN A 545 -25.70 6.04 28.53
CA ASN A 545 -24.96 4.81 28.83
C ASN A 545 -25.40 3.63 27.95
N ALA A 546 -26.70 3.43 27.73
CA ALA A 546 -27.20 2.35 26.89
C ALA A 546 -26.70 2.44 25.44
N GLN A 547 -26.64 3.65 24.88
CA GLN A 547 -26.07 3.92 23.55
C GLN A 547 -24.56 3.66 23.51
N LYS A 548 -23.82 4.10 24.53
CA LYS A 548 -22.38 3.81 24.64
C LYS A 548 -22.11 2.31 24.74
N ASP A 549 -22.87 1.60 25.55
CA ASP A 549 -22.69 0.17 25.79
C ASP A 549 -23.03 -0.66 24.55
N TYR A 550 -24.05 -0.27 23.79
CA TYR A 550 -24.35 -0.87 22.49
C TYR A 550 -23.13 -0.82 21.56
N TYR A 551 -22.55 0.37 21.32
CA TYR A 551 -21.39 0.49 20.41
C TYR A 551 -20.14 -0.21 20.94
N LYS A 552 -19.91 -0.23 22.26
CA LYS A 552 -18.81 -1.02 22.86
C LYS A 552 -19.02 -2.52 22.65
N GLY A 553 -20.26 -3.00 22.73
CA GLY A 553 -20.63 -4.41 22.57
C GLY A 553 -20.54 -4.93 21.13
N LEU A 554 -20.52 -4.03 20.13
CA LEU A 554 -20.34 -4.43 18.73
C LEU A 554 -18.93 -4.94 18.42
N VAL A 555 -17.93 -4.56 19.23
CA VAL A 555 -16.54 -4.93 19.02
C VAL A 555 -16.34 -6.42 19.33
N PRO A 556 -16.02 -7.26 18.33
CA PRO A 556 -15.81 -8.69 18.55
C PRO A 556 -14.58 -8.96 19.43
N ASN A 557 -14.48 -10.19 19.94
CA ASN A 557 -13.26 -10.65 20.61
C ASN A 557 -12.24 -11.12 19.59
N TYR A 558 -10.95 -10.98 19.90
CA TYR A 558 -9.88 -11.50 19.04
C TYR A 558 -9.82 -13.03 19.11
N GLU A 559 -9.90 -13.71 17.97
CA GLU A 559 -9.78 -15.16 17.86
C GLU A 559 -8.34 -15.56 17.50
N ALA A 560 -7.73 -16.46 18.28
CA ALA A 560 -6.30 -16.72 18.21
C ALA A 560 -5.86 -17.75 17.16
N SER A 561 -6.76 -18.32 16.35
CA SER A 561 -6.41 -19.36 15.37
C SER A 561 -6.01 -18.77 14.02
N ASN A 562 -5.13 -19.47 13.29
CA ASN A 562 -4.59 -19.01 11.99
C ASN A 562 -5.71 -18.75 10.96
N ASP A 563 -6.74 -19.59 10.92
CA ASP A 563 -7.90 -19.48 10.03
C ASP A 563 -8.83 -18.30 10.35
N LYS A 564 -8.65 -17.68 11.52
CA LYS A 564 -9.44 -16.54 12.00
C LYS A 564 -8.74 -15.20 11.87
N ILE A 565 -7.49 -15.17 11.39
CA ILE A 565 -6.77 -13.91 11.19
C ILE A 565 -7.48 -12.99 10.20
N GLY A 566 -7.94 -13.50 9.06
CA GLY A 566 -8.74 -12.73 8.11
C GLY A 566 -10.03 -12.17 8.74
N ASP A 567 -10.77 -12.99 9.49
CA ASP A 567 -11.99 -12.58 10.21
C ASP A 567 -11.71 -11.45 11.22
N ASN A 568 -10.63 -11.58 12.01
CA ASN A 568 -10.17 -10.53 12.93
C ASN A 568 -9.84 -9.22 12.20
N MET A 569 -9.20 -9.30 11.04
CA MET A 569 -8.90 -8.11 10.22
C MET A 569 -10.15 -7.45 9.66
N MET A 570 -11.14 -8.23 9.22
CA MET A 570 -12.43 -7.69 8.80
C MET A 570 -13.18 -7.03 9.96
N ALA A 571 -13.18 -7.65 11.15
CA ALA A 571 -13.77 -7.09 12.36
C ALA A 571 -13.10 -5.76 12.73
N LEU A 572 -11.76 -5.74 12.75
CA LEU A 572 -10.98 -4.53 13.04
C LEU A 572 -11.26 -3.41 12.04
N ASN A 573 -11.37 -3.73 10.75
CA ASN A 573 -11.74 -2.77 9.71
C ASN A 573 -13.14 -2.17 9.94
N LYS A 574 -14.12 -2.99 10.35
CA LYS A 574 -15.48 -2.51 10.67
C LYS A 574 -15.48 -1.52 11.84
N VAL A 575 -14.70 -1.82 12.88
CA VAL A 575 -14.54 -0.92 14.05
C VAL A 575 -13.82 0.37 13.66
N ALA A 576 -12.72 0.28 12.92
CA ALA A 576 -11.81 1.39 12.65
C ALA A 576 -12.28 2.36 11.53
N ILE A 577 -12.88 1.84 10.46
CA ILE A 577 -13.09 2.59 9.20
C ILE A 577 -14.57 2.66 8.79
N LYS A 578 -15.42 1.77 9.32
CA LYS A 578 -16.78 1.51 8.79
C LYS A 578 -17.88 1.78 9.85
N PRO A 579 -19.18 1.46 9.63
CA PRO A 579 -20.31 2.31 10.02
C PRO A 579 -20.44 2.65 11.50
N TRP A 580 -19.89 1.85 12.42
CA TRP A 580 -20.14 2.05 13.85
C TRP A 580 -19.56 3.34 14.41
N ALA A 581 -18.35 3.74 14.03
CA ALA A 581 -17.76 4.99 14.52
C ALA A 581 -18.54 6.21 14.00
N MET A 582 -18.91 6.20 12.71
CA MET A 582 -19.72 7.26 12.11
C MET A 582 -21.14 7.30 12.68
N GLN A 583 -21.81 6.15 12.81
CA GLN A 583 -23.15 6.04 13.40
C GLN A 583 -23.17 6.52 14.85
N ALA A 584 -22.15 6.18 15.64
CA ALA A 584 -22.04 6.65 17.02
C ALA A 584 -21.86 8.17 17.07
N LYS A 585 -21.01 8.73 16.19
CA LYS A 585 -20.83 10.18 16.10
C LYS A 585 -22.10 10.90 15.66
N GLU A 586 -22.77 10.41 14.62
CA GLU A 586 -24.03 10.98 14.16
C GLU A 586 -25.04 10.97 15.30
N LEU A 587 -25.25 9.83 15.97
CA LEU A 587 -26.16 9.76 17.12
C LEU A 587 -25.77 10.74 18.24
N ASP A 588 -24.49 10.93 18.52
CA ASP A 588 -23.99 11.93 19.49
C ASP A 588 -24.37 13.35 19.08
N ASP A 589 -24.21 13.71 17.80
CA ASP A 589 -24.58 15.03 17.28
C ASP A 589 -26.10 15.28 17.38
N TYR A 590 -26.93 14.25 17.19
CA TYR A 590 -28.39 14.36 17.37
C TYR A 590 -28.78 14.44 18.85
N MET A 591 -28.13 13.68 19.72
CA MET A 591 -28.28 13.80 21.16
C MET A 591 -27.91 15.19 21.65
N LYS A 592 -26.82 15.78 21.12
CA LYS A 592 -26.44 17.17 21.40
C LYS A 592 -27.57 18.13 21.07
N ARG A 593 -28.15 18.03 19.86
CA ARG A 593 -29.26 18.90 19.44
C ARG A 593 -30.50 18.74 20.32
N LEU A 594 -30.79 17.52 20.78
CA LEU A 594 -31.87 17.27 21.74
C LEU A 594 -31.58 17.93 23.09
N ASN A 595 -30.36 17.77 23.61
CA ASN A 595 -29.93 18.38 24.86
C ASN A 595 -29.94 19.91 24.77
N ASP A 596 -29.48 20.50 23.66
CA ASP A 596 -29.53 21.95 23.42
C ASP A 596 -30.99 22.48 23.45
N GLU A 597 -31.95 21.72 22.92
CA GLU A 597 -33.37 22.06 22.97
C GLU A 597 -33.95 21.91 24.39
N ARG A 598 -33.61 20.82 25.09
CA ARG A 598 -33.99 20.58 26.49
C ARG A 598 -33.47 21.66 27.43
N ASN A 599 -32.26 22.14 27.21
CA ASN A 599 -31.63 23.16 28.05
C ASN A 599 -32.36 24.51 28.01
N GLN A 600 -33.21 24.75 27.00
CA GLN A 600 -34.07 25.93 26.95
C GLN A 600 -35.31 25.82 27.86
N TYR A 601 -35.68 24.61 28.32
CA TYR A 601 -36.92 24.40 29.08
C TYR A 601 -36.99 25.26 30.34
N ALA A 602 -35.93 25.26 31.15
CA ALA A 602 -35.88 26.00 32.41
C ALA A 602 -36.07 27.52 32.23
N THR A 603 -35.65 28.09 31.10
CA THR A 603 -35.86 29.51 30.81
C THR A 603 -37.25 29.76 30.25
N VAL A 604 -37.73 28.91 29.33
CA VAL A 604 -39.03 29.05 28.68
C VAL A 604 -40.18 29.01 29.70
N ILE A 605 -40.16 28.11 30.68
CA ILE A 605 -41.25 27.97 31.67
C ILE A 605 -41.41 29.19 32.61
N THR A 606 -40.43 30.10 32.61
CA THR A 606 -40.50 31.36 33.37
C THR A 606 -41.00 32.54 32.55
N THR A 607 -41.17 32.37 31.24
CA THR A 607 -41.62 33.44 30.34
C THR A 607 -43.13 33.62 30.41
N ASP A 608 -43.59 34.85 30.17
CA ASP A 608 -45.01 35.17 30.05
C ASP A 608 -45.71 34.34 28.95
N ASN A 609 -44.99 34.04 27.85
CA ASN A 609 -45.52 33.19 26.78
C ASN A 609 -45.88 31.78 27.26
N TYR A 610 -45.19 31.23 28.26
CA TYR A 610 -45.58 29.96 28.89
C TYR A 610 -46.61 30.17 30.00
N LEU A 611 -46.37 31.14 30.91
CA LEU A 611 -47.22 31.35 32.09
C LEU A 611 -48.67 31.72 31.73
N LYS A 612 -48.88 32.35 30.58
CA LYS A 612 -50.20 32.75 30.06
C LYS A 612 -50.69 31.89 28.89
N ALA A 613 -49.95 30.86 28.50
CA ALA A 613 -50.40 29.92 27.46
C ALA A 613 -51.60 29.12 27.95
N ASP A 614 -52.35 28.57 26.99
CA ASP A 614 -53.44 27.65 27.30
C ASP A 614 -52.90 26.40 28.00
N GLN A 615 -53.71 25.84 28.90
CA GLN A 615 -53.27 24.76 29.79
C GLN A 615 -52.84 23.50 29.01
N ASP A 616 -53.55 23.15 27.95
CA ASP A 616 -53.22 22.02 27.06
C ASP A 616 -51.87 22.20 26.36
N LYS A 617 -51.52 23.43 25.97
CA LYS A 617 -50.21 23.73 25.34
C LYS A 617 -49.07 23.69 26.33
N LYS A 618 -49.29 24.13 27.58
CA LYS A 618 -48.31 23.99 28.66
C LYS A 618 -48.04 22.52 28.97
N GLU A 619 -49.11 21.74 29.16
CA GLU A 619 -49.03 20.30 29.41
C GLU A 619 -48.31 19.58 28.25
N ALA A 620 -48.62 19.91 27.00
CA ALA A 620 -47.94 19.35 25.84
C ALA A 620 -46.42 19.66 25.83
N TYR A 621 -46.02 20.87 26.24
CA TYR A 621 -44.61 21.23 26.33
C TYR A 621 -43.88 20.51 27.47
N ASP A 622 -44.52 20.44 28.64
CA ASP A 622 -43.99 19.75 29.82
C ASP A 622 -43.87 18.24 29.58
N GLU A 623 -44.88 17.64 28.94
CA GLU A 623 -44.87 16.24 28.56
C GLU A 623 -43.80 15.95 27.50
N ALA A 624 -43.66 16.80 26.47
CA ALA A 624 -42.60 16.65 25.47
C ALA A 624 -41.21 16.76 26.10
N PHE A 625 -41.03 17.63 27.11
CA PHE A 625 -39.79 17.71 27.87
C PHE A 625 -39.54 16.45 28.70
N ALA A 626 -40.55 15.95 29.42
CA ALA A 626 -40.44 14.70 30.17
C ALA A 626 -40.07 13.52 29.27
N ASN A 627 -40.78 13.35 28.15
CA ASN A 627 -40.54 12.30 27.15
C ASN A 627 -39.17 12.41 26.45
N SER A 628 -38.61 13.62 26.37
CA SER A 628 -37.26 13.84 25.84
C SER A 628 -36.14 13.34 26.78
N THR A 629 -36.49 12.97 28.01
CA THR A 629 -35.57 12.35 28.97
C THR A 629 -35.71 10.83 28.93
N PHE A 630 -34.60 10.13 28.71
CA PHE A 630 -34.63 8.67 28.57
C PHE A 630 -33.27 8.06 28.92
N ILE A 631 -33.30 6.81 29.39
CA ILE A 631 -32.11 6.05 29.81
C ILE A 631 -31.84 4.82 28.93
N ASP A 632 -32.87 4.34 28.24
CA ASP A 632 -32.81 3.21 27.32
C ASP A 632 -32.08 3.59 26.03
N PHE A 633 -31.76 2.58 25.23
CA PHE A 633 -31.19 2.81 23.92
C PHE A 633 -32.27 3.39 22.99
N LYS A 634 -31.96 4.52 22.34
CA LYS A 634 -32.78 5.08 21.26
C LYS A 634 -31.97 5.31 20.01
N TRP A 635 -32.55 4.95 18.86
CA TRP A 635 -31.97 5.22 17.57
C TRP A 635 -32.08 6.70 17.21
N HIS A 636 -31.29 7.07 16.21
CA HIS A 636 -31.29 8.40 15.63
C HIS A 636 -32.70 8.95 15.32
N SER A 637 -33.56 8.15 14.69
CA SER A 637 -34.92 8.57 14.31
C SER A 637 -35.76 8.92 15.52
N GLU A 638 -35.69 8.10 16.58
CA GLU A 638 -36.41 8.32 17.82
C GLU A 638 -35.92 9.58 18.54
N VAL A 639 -34.60 9.78 18.64
CA VAL A 639 -34.01 11.00 19.22
C VAL A 639 -34.45 12.24 18.44
N SER A 640 -34.47 12.17 17.10
CA SER A 640 -34.93 13.27 16.26
C SER A 640 -36.41 13.55 16.45
N ASN A 641 -37.25 12.53 16.60
CA ASN A 641 -38.69 12.68 16.85
C ASN A 641 -38.94 13.35 18.21
N LEU A 642 -38.22 12.93 19.25
CA LEU A 642 -38.29 13.56 20.58
C LEU A 642 -37.91 15.04 20.53
N ARG A 643 -36.84 15.38 19.81
CA ARG A 643 -36.43 16.79 19.61
C ARG A 643 -37.50 17.58 18.88
N HIS A 644 -38.08 17.00 17.83
CA HIS A 644 -39.08 17.67 17.02
C HIS A 644 -40.38 17.91 17.81
N ALA A 645 -40.84 16.92 18.58
CA ALA A 645 -41.99 17.06 19.47
C ALA A 645 -41.78 18.19 20.48
N LEU A 646 -40.61 18.24 21.13
CA LEU A 646 -40.26 19.31 22.07
C LEU A 646 -40.25 20.70 21.39
N PHE A 647 -39.65 20.80 20.21
CA PHE A 647 -39.61 22.04 19.43
C PHE A 647 -41.01 22.51 19.01
N LEU A 648 -41.87 21.60 18.54
CA LEU A 648 -43.24 21.94 18.14
C LEU A 648 -44.06 22.40 19.33
N ALA A 649 -44.01 21.68 20.45
CA ALA A 649 -44.75 22.04 21.65
C ALA A 649 -44.29 23.40 22.21
N LYS A 650 -42.98 23.69 22.20
CA LYS A 650 -42.43 25.00 22.56
C LYS A 650 -43.03 26.13 21.70
N ASN A 651 -43.09 25.92 20.39
CA ASN A 651 -43.61 26.93 19.45
C ASN A 651 -45.14 27.02 19.43
N ALA A 652 -45.83 26.04 19.99
CA ALA A 652 -47.28 26.08 20.15
C ALA A 652 -47.72 26.94 21.34
N LEU A 653 -46.81 27.27 22.28
CA LEU A 653 -47.09 28.17 23.40
C LEU A 653 -47.58 29.53 22.88
N ASN A 654 -48.71 29.99 23.44
CA ASN A 654 -49.48 31.13 22.95
C ASN A 654 -49.80 32.18 24.01
N GLY A 655 -49.01 32.25 25.10
CA GLY A 655 -49.25 33.22 26.16
C GLY A 655 -49.12 34.67 25.71
N ASP A 656 -48.21 34.99 24.79
CA ASP A 656 -48.08 36.35 24.23
C ASP A 656 -49.34 36.75 23.44
N ALA A 657 -49.92 35.80 22.70
CA ALA A 657 -51.18 36.01 22.01
C ALA A 657 -52.34 36.23 23.00
N ASN A 658 -52.38 35.47 24.09
CA ASN A 658 -53.40 35.61 25.14
C ASN A 658 -53.28 36.96 25.87
N ILE A 659 -52.07 37.41 26.21
CA ILE A 659 -51.81 38.74 26.78
C ILE A 659 -52.31 39.85 25.85
N LEU A 660 -52.01 39.73 24.55
CA LEU A 660 -52.48 40.72 23.57
C LEU A 660 -54.01 40.73 23.47
N LYS A 661 -54.66 39.57 23.49
CA LYS A 661 -56.13 39.46 23.50
C LYS A 661 -56.73 40.11 24.76
N ASP A 662 -56.14 39.90 25.93
CA ASP A 662 -56.59 40.53 27.18
C ASP A 662 -56.51 42.06 27.08
N GLN A 663 -55.41 42.58 26.54
CA GLN A 663 -55.25 44.02 26.29
C GLN A 663 -56.26 44.57 25.28
N ILE A 664 -56.52 43.85 24.18
CA ILE A 664 -57.57 44.22 23.21
C ILE A 664 -58.94 44.22 23.89
N ASN A 665 -59.26 43.19 24.67
CA ASN A 665 -60.55 43.07 25.36
C ASN A 665 -60.76 44.16 26.41
N ALA A 666 -59.71 44.54 27.13
CA ALA A 666 -59.74 45.61 28.12
C ALA A 666 -59.93 46.99 27.49
N SER A 667 -59.60 47.19 26.21
CA SER A 667 -59.76 48.49 25.55
C SER A 667 -61.23 48.97 25.58
N GLN A 668 -61.46 50.13 26.18
CA GLN A 668 -62.80 50.69 26.40
C GLN A 668 -63.29 51.55 25.24
N TRP A 669 -62.38 52.00 24.38
CA TRP A 669 -62.67 52.87 23.22
C TRP A 669 -62.98 52.10 21.92
N THR A 670 -62.98 50.77 21.96
CA THR A 670 -63.22 49.91 20.79
C THR A 670 -64.59 49.24 20.84
N THR A 671 -65.16 48.99 19.67
CA THR A 671 -66.41 48.26 19.48
C THR A 671 -66.19 46.74 19.48
N SER A 672 -67.26 45.97 19.67
CA SER A 672 -67.20 44.50 19.61
C SER A 672 -66.68 43.97 18.27
N SER A 673 -67.03 44.61 17.15
CA SER A 673 -66.54 44.22 15.81
C SER A 673 -65.05 44.51 15.63
N GLU A 674 -64.56 45.64 16.15
CA GLU A 674 -63.14 46.00 16.09
C GLU A 674 -62.31 45.03 16.95
N LYS A 675 -62.77 44.74 18.18
CA LYS A 675 -62.13 43.74 19.06
C LYS A 675 -62.01 42.40 18.35
N THR A 676 -63.09 41.94 17.70
CA THR A 676 -63.10 40.67 16.96
C THR A 676 -62.03 40.65 15.86
N SER A 677 -61.90 41.72 15.08
CA SER A 677 -60.88 41.82 14.02
C SER A 677 -59.45 41.80 14.56
N LEU A 678 -59.19 42.50 15.67
CA LEU A 678 -57.87 42.53 16.31
C LEU A 678 -57.52 41.19 16.96
N ILE A 679 -58.49 40.52 17.58
CA ILE A 679 -58.31 39.19 18.17
C ILE A 679 -57.95 38.18 17.08
N GLN A 680 -58.55 38.25 15.88
CA GLN A 680 -58.16 37.38 14.77
C GLN A 680 -56.71 37.56 14.33
N LYS A 681 -56.13 38.76 14.48
CA LYS A 681 -54.70 38.97 14.25
C LYS A 681 -53.86 38.30 15.34
N ALA A 682 -54.27 38.44 16.61
CA ALA A 682 -53.62 37.78 17.73
C ALA A 682 -53.73 36.24 17.67
N ASP A 683 -54.84 35.67 17.20
CA ASP A 683 -55.02 34.22 17.02
C ASP A 683 -54.07 33.62 15.99
N LYS A 684 -53.67 34.40 14.99
CA LYS A 684 -52.72 33.98 13.94
C LYS A 684 -51.26 34.23 14.32
N MET A 685 -51.01 34.75 15.52
CA MET A 685 -49.66 35.03 16.00
C MET A 685 -48.88 33.72 16.16
N THR A 686 -47.63 33.72 15.72
CA THR A 686 -46.67 32.63 15.93
C THR A 686 -45.46 33.18 16.66
N SER A 687 -44.61 32.30 17.20
CA SER A 687 -43.37 32.71 17.88
C SER A 687 -42.44 33.55 16.98
N ALA A 688 -42.51 33.42 15.66
CA ALA A 688 -41.74 34.24 14.71
C ALA A 688 -42.34 35.64 14.47
N THR A 689 -43.63 35.86 14.73
CA THR A 689 -44.35 37.09 14.36
C THR A 689 -44.79 37.93 15.55
N ILE A 690 -44.49 37.54 16.80
CA ILE A 690 -44.93 38.23 18.03
C ILE A 690 -44.74 39.75 17.96
N ALA A 691 -43.51 40.21 17.72
CA ALA A 691 -43.19 41.64 17.73
C ALA A 691 -43.94 42.42 16.64
N GLN A 692 -44.08 41.83 15.44
CA GLN A 692 -44.80 42.44 14.33
C GLN A 692 -46.29 42.54 14.65
N THR A 693 -46.92 41.45 15.09
CA THR A 693 -48.35 41.42 15.38
C THR A 693 -48.72 42.36 16.54
N ILE A 694 -47.90 42.45 17.60
CA ILE A 694 -48.11 43.42 18.69
C ILE A 694 -48.05 44.86 18.15
N SER A 695 -47.08 45.18 17.29
CA SER A 695 -46.94 46.52 16.70
C SER A 695 -48.13 46.88 15.82
N GLU A 696 -48.58 45.96 14.96
CA GLU A 696 -49.76 46.14 14.11
C GLU A 696 -51.02 46.41 14.95
N VAL A 697 -51.29 45.57 15.97
CA VAL A 697 -52.44 45.76 16.86
C VAL A 697 -52.34 47.07 17.65
N THR A 698 -51.13 47.43 18.11
CA THR A 698 -50.92 48.70 18.84
C THR A 698 -51.24 49.91 17.96
N ASN A 699 -50.84 49.88 16.69
CA ASN A 699 -51.15 50.96 15.76
C ASN A 699 -52.64 51.04 15.42
N ASP A 700 -53.31 49.90 15.25
CA ASP A 700 -54.75 49.89 15.04
C ASP A 700 -55.51 50.44 16.26
N LEU A 701 -55.17 49.99 17.46
CA LEU A 701 -55.76 50.49 18.71
C LEU A 701 -55.52 51.99 18.90
N LYS A 702 -54.34 52.50 18.49
CA LYS A 702 -54.01 53.93 18.51
C LYS A 702 -54.92 54.73 17.59
N VAL A 703 -55.14 54.28 16.36
CA VAL A 703 -56.04 54.95 15.40
C VAL A 703 -57.47 54.95 15.94
N MET A 704 -57.93 53.83 16.50
CA MET A 704 -59.25 53.74 17.13
C MET A 704 -59.38 54.71 18.32
N LEU A 705 -58.35 54.83 19.17
CA LEU A 705 -58.34 55.78 20.28
C LEU A 705 -58.39 57.23 19.80
N GLN A 706 -57.61 57.59 18.79
CA GLN A 706 -57.65 58.95 18.22
C GLN A 706 -59.04 59.30 17.69
N ASN A 707 -59.73 58.34 17.06
CA ASN A 707 -61.09 58.53 16.58
C ASN A 707 -62.10 58.65 17.73
N HIS A 708 -61.89 57.92 18.82
CA HIS A 708 -62.73 58.01 20.02
C HIS A 708 -62.57 59.38 20.70
N LEU A 709 -61.34 59.80 20.98
CA LEU A 709 -61.05 61.09 21.64
C LEU A 709 -61.57 62.28 20.84
N GLN A 710 -61.52 62.21 19.50
CA GLN A 710 -62.07 63.25 18.63
C GLN A 710 -63.59 63.45 18.78
N LYS A 711 -64.32 62.43 19.24
CA LYS A 711 -65.79 62.46 19.43
C LYS A 711 -66.22 62.98 20.80
N LEU A 712 -65.28 63.26 21.70
CA LEU A 712 -65.57 63.87 23.00
C LEU A 712 -66.14 65.28 22.80
N VAL A 713 -67.31 65.54 23.38
CA VAL A 713 -68.17 66.68 23.02
C VAL A 713 -67.93 67.94 23.85
N ASN A 714 -67.24 67.80 24.99
CA ASN A 714 -67.04 68.90 25.93
C ASN A 714 -65.72 69.63 25.72
N LEU A 715 -64.73 68.97 25.11
CA LEU A 715 -63.42 69.53 24.81
C LEU A 715 -63.47 70.69 23.79
N ASN A 716 -62.50 71.61 23.88
CA ASN A 716 -62.24 72.58 22.83
C ASN A 716 -61.30 72.01 21.74
N GLN A 717 -61.16 72.72 20.62
CA GLN A 717 -60.36 72.25 19.48
C GLN A 717 -58.88 72.02 19.84
N ALA A 718 -58.26 72.96 20.55
CA ALA A 718 -56.84 72.86 20.91
C ALA A 718 -56.55 71.69 21.86
N GLN A 719 -57.44 71.42 22.82
CA GLN A 719 -57.37 70.26 23.72
C GLN A 719 -57.49 68.94 22.93
N ASN A 720 -58.43 68.88 21.97
CA ASN A 720 -58.61 67.71 21.12
C ASN A 720 -57.38 67.45 20.23
N ASP A 721 -56.85 68.49 19.58
CA ASP A 721 -55.65 68.41 18.75
C ASP A 721 -54.41 67.99 19.53
N GLN A 722 -54.28 68.48 20.78
CA GLN A 722 -53.21 68.09 21.67
C GLN A 722 -53.32 66.60 22.06
N LEU A 723 -54.50 66.15 22.51
CA LEU A 723 -54.71 64.73 22.85
C LEU A 723 -54.44 63.81 21.66
N LYS A 724 -54.82 64.22 20.44
CA LYS A 724 -54.57 63.47 19.20
C LYS A 724 -53.08 63.38 18.89
N THR A 725 -52.37 64.51 18.98
CA THR A 725 -50.91 64.59 18.76
C THR A 725 -50.15 63.74 19.77
N GLU A 726 -50.51 63.83 21.06
CA GLU A 726 -49.91 63.02 22.13
C GLU A 726 -50.13 61.53 21.88
N THR A 727 -51.36 61.13 21.53
CA THR A 727 -51.70 59.73 21.20
C THR A 727 -50.87 59.18 20.04
N GLY A 728 -50.59 60.02 19.02
CA GLY A 728 -49.79 59.65 17.85
C GLY A 728 -48.38 59.15 18.21
N LYS A 729 -47.81 59.70 19.29
CA LYS A 729 -46.43 59.42 19.76
C LYS A 729 -46.31 58.14 20.57
N LEU A 730 -47.43 57.58 21.06
CA LEU A 730 -47.42 56.42 21.95
C LEU A 730 -47.02 55.15 21.19
N THR A 731 -46.31 54.23 21.85
CA THR A 731 -45.81 53.00 21.19
C THR A 731 -46.20 51.73 21.92
N LYS A 732 -46.84 51.84 23.09
CA LYS A 732 -47.29 50.70 23.90
C LYS A 732 -48.78 50.77 24.15
N ILE A 733 -49.44 49.62 24.17
CA ILE A 733 -50.88 49.53 24.45
C ILE A 733 -51.22 50.08 25.84
N THR A 734 -50.37 49.86 26.84
CA THR A 734 -50.55 50.40 28.20
C THR A 734 -50.61 51.93 28.23
N GLU A 735 -49.84 52.62 27.38
CA GLU A 735 -49.86 54.09 27.29
C GLU A 735 -51.17 54.60 26.68
N LEU A 736 -51.78 53.82 25.77
CA LEU A 736 -53.08 54.16 25.17
C LEU A 736 -54.19 54.18 26.22
N PHE A 737 -54.17 53.26 27.19
CA PHE A 737 -55.12 53.26 28.31
C PHE A 737 -55.00 54.53 29.16
N THR A 738 -53.79 54.92 29.55
CA THR A 738 -53.58 56.16 30.31
C THR A 738 -54.06 57.39 29.53
N GLN A 739 -53.84 57.42 28.21
CA GLN A 739 -54.27 58.53 27.38
C GLN A 739 -55.79 58.59 27.21
N TYR A 740 -56.46 57.43 27.16
CA TYR A 740 -57.92 57.33 27.21
C TYR A 740 -58.47 57.96 28.49
N ASP A 741 -57.95 57.56 29.66
CA ASP A 741 -58.40 58.08 30.97
C ASP A 741 -58.17 59.59 31.11
N LYS A 742 -57.02 60.09 30.62
CA LYS A 742 -56.71 61.52 30.56
C LYS A 742 -57.75 62.28 29.73
N GLY A 743 -58.10 61.77 28.56
CA GLY A 743 -59.10 62.39 27.67
C GLY A 743 -60.48 62.43 28.31
N GLN A 744 -60.93 61.31 28.91
CA GLN A 744 -62.23 61.22 29.58
C GLN A 744 -62.34 62.15 30.78
N THR A 745 -61.29 62.22 31.60
CA THR A 745 -61.24 63.10 32.76
C THR A 745 -61.34 64.56 32.33
N LEU A 746 -60.57 64.96 31.31
CA LEU A 746 -60.62 66.32 30.79
C LEU A 746 -62.00 66.66 30.21
N ASP A 747 -62.63 65.75 29.47
CA ASP A 747 -63.98 65.97 28.91
C ASP A 747 -65.02 66.19 30.02
N GLN A 748 -64.97 65.38 31.07
CA GLN A 748 -65.86 65.52 32.22
C GLN A 748 -65.62 66.84 32.99
N THR A 749 -64.37 67.24 33.18
CA THR A 749 -64.04 68.55 33.78
C THR A 749 -64.52 69.70 32.91
N MET A 750 -64.37 69.60 31.59
CA MET A 750 -64.87 70.59 30.63
C MET A 750 -66.40 70.67 30.63
N LYS A 751 -67.09 69.55 30.83
CA LYS A 751 -68.55 69.53 31.03
C LYS A 751 -68.93 70.34 32.28
N THR A 752 -68.26 70.09 33.40
CA THR A 752 -68.49 70.83 34.65
C THR A 752 -68.19 72.32 34.48
N LEU A 753 -67.14 72.70 33.74
CA LEU A 753 -66.88 74.10 33.41
C LEU A 753 -68.01 74.72 32.57
N LYS A 754 -68.51 74.02 31.55
CA LYS A 754 -69.62 74.50 30.72
C LYS A 754 -70.90 74.70 31.54
N GLU A 755 -71.22 73.75 32.43
CA GLU A 755 -72.34 73.86 33.36
C GLU A 755 -72.16 75.05 34.32
N LEU A 756 -70.95 75.24 34.87
CA LEU A 756 -70.64 76.38 35.73
C LEU A 756 -70.83 77.72 35.02
N ILE A 757 -70.40 77.87 33.76
CA ILE A 757 -70.61 79.11 32.98
C ILE A 757 -72.10 79.43 32.90
N VAL A 758 -72.95 78.43 32.66
CA VAL A 758 -74.41 78.59 32.63
C VAL A 758 -74.94 79.02 34.00
N ASP A 759 -74.48 78.40 35.08
CA ASP A 759 -74.90 78.71 36.46
C ASP A 759 -74.45 80.09 36.96
N LEU A 760 -73.31 80.57 36.49
CA LEU A 760 -72.77 81.87 36.87
C LEU A 760 -73.46 83.02 36.13
N LYS A 761 -74.00 82.80 34.93
CA LYS A 761 -74.61 83.84 34.12
C LYS A 761 -75.75 84.61 34.83
N PRO A 762 -76.69 83.97 35.56
CA PRO A 762 -77.72 84.69 36.32
C PRO A 762 -77.19 85.46 37.54
N VAL A 763 -75.96 85.21 38.00
CA VAL A 763 -75.38 85.88 39.18
C VAL A 763 -75.23 87.38 38.96
N PHE A 764 -74.88 87.80 37.74
CA PHE A 764 -74.77 89.20 37.33
C PHE A 764 -76.06 90.00 37.57
N ASP A 765 -77.22 89.34 37.56
CA ASP A 765 -78.50 89.99 37.78
C ASP A 765 -78.94 90.08 39.24
N LYS A 766 -78.29 89.31 40.12
CA LYS A 766 -78.65 89.23 41.53
C LYS A 766 -78.18 90.46 42.31
N PRO A 767 -78.93 90.89 43.34
CA PRO A 767 -78.52 91.98 44.23
C PRO A 767 -77.14 91.75 44.86
N ASN A 768 -76.78 90.48 45.14
CA ASN A 768 -75.48 90.16 45.74
C ASN A 768 -74.30 90.58 44.85
N TYR A 769 -74.47 90.55 43.52
CA TYR A 769 -73.48 91.09 42.59
C TYR A 769 -73.65 92.61 42.43
N LYS A 770 -74.86 93.08 42.07
CA LYS A 770 -75.12 94.50 41.73
C LYS A 770 -74.70 95.49 42.82
N GLU A 771 -74.80 95.09 44.09
CA GLU A 771 -74.49 95.93 45.26
C GLU A 771 -73.13 95.60 45.92
N ALA A 772 -72.38 94.63 45.39
CA ALA A 772 -71.07 94.24 45.90
C ALA A 772 -70.03 95.36 45.76
N GLU A 773 -68.95 95.24 46.53
CA GLU A 773 -67.76 96.09 46.39
C GLU A 773 -67.14 95.98 44.98
N GLN A 774 -66.62 97.10 44.46
CA GLN A 774 -66.10 97.19 43.10
C GLN A 774 -64.96 96.21 42.82
N SER A 775 -64.03 96.03 43.76
CA SER A 775 -62.91 95.09 43.65
C SER A 775 -63.38 93.64 43.55
N LYS A 776 -64.42 93.27 44.31
CA LYS A 776 -65.02 91.94 44.31
C LYS A 776 -65.83 91.65 43.04
N LYS A 777 -66.54 92.64 42.51
CA LYS A 777 -67.17 92.55 41.17
C LYS A 777 -66.13 92.29 40.11
N GLN A 778 -65.06 93.08 40.10
CA GLN A 778 -63.99 92.93 39.11
C GLN A 778 -63.29 91.57 39.21
N ALA A 779 -63.09 91.05 40.43
CA ALA A 779 -62.57 89.69 40.63
C ALA A 779 -63.51 88.61 40.03
N PHE A 780 -64.83 88.74 40.25
CA PHE A 780 -65.84 87.86 39.66
C PHE A 780 -65.90 87.97 38.13
N ASP A 781 -65.89 89.18 37.59
CA ASP A 781 -65.91 89.44 36.14
C ASP A 781 -64.69 88.82 35.45
N ASN A 782 -63.49 89.03 36.02
CA ASN A 782 -62.24 88.48 35.51
C ASN A 782 -62.25 86.94 35.57
N ALA A 783 -62.71 86.36 36.68
CA ALA A 783 -62.80 84.90 36.82
C ALA A 783 -63.81 84.29 35.85
N TYR A 784 -64.97 84.94 35.64
CA TYR A 784 -65.98 84.50 34.67
C TYR A 784 -65.46 84.59 33.22
N GLN A 785 -64.77 85.68 32.86
CA GLN A 785 -64.15 85.81 31.53
C GLN A 785 -63.10 84.73 31.29
N ALA A 786 -62.28 84.41 32.29
CA ALA A 786 -61.24 83.39 32.18
C ALA A 786 -61.77 81.96 31.98
N LEU A 787 -63.06 81.69 32.26
CA LEU A 787 -63.69 80.40 31.97
C LEU A 787 -63.85 80.16 30.46
N THR A 788 -63.77 81.20 29.62
CA THR A 788 -63.80 81.07 28.16
C THR A 788 -62.39 81.16 27.60
N PHE A 789 -61.88 80.06 27.07
CA PHE A 789 -60.52 79.98 26.52
C PHE A 789 -60.47 79.10 25.26
N THR A 790 -59.47 79.33 24.41
CA THR A 790 -59.29 78.64 23.13
C THR A 790 -58.01 77.80 23.06
N ASP A 791 -57.11 77.92 24.03
CA ASP A 791 -55.87 77.17 24.14
C ASP A 791 -56.07 75.77 24.75
N GLY A 792 -55.04 74.93 24.64
CA GLY A 792 -55.04 73.54 25.08
C GLY A 792 -54.84 73.35 26.57
N LYS A 793 -55.63 74.04 27.42
CA LYS A 793 -55.45 73.96 28.88
C LYS A 793 -55.61 72.54 29.40
N ALA A 794 -54.68 72.11 30.23
CA ALA A 794 -54.70 70.81 30.89
C ALA A 794 -55.79 70.75 31.97
N ASN A 795 -56.14 69.55 32.41
CA ASN A 795 -57.22 69.30 33.36
C ASN A 795 -57.10 70.15 34.65
N ASP A 796 -55.90 70.22 35.22
CA ASP A 796 -55.67 70.94 36.49
C ASP A 796 -55.80 72.46 36.33
N GLU A 797 -55.44 72.99 35.16
CA GLU A 797 -55.65 74.41 34.83
C GLU A 797 -57.15 74.70 34.72
N VAL A 798 -57.93 73.81 34.09
CA VAL A 798 -59.39 73.94 33.99
C VAL A 798 -60.05 73.86 35.37
N LEU A 799 -59.63 72.91 36.22
CA LEU A 799 -60.10 72.82 37.61
C LEU A 799 -59.78 74.10 38.41
N THR A 800 -58.61 74.68 38.19
CA THR A 800 -58.21 75.95 38.83
C THR A 800 -59.14 77.09 38.40
N LEU A 801 -59.50 77.18 37.12
CA LEU A 801 -60.46 78.17 36.63
C LEU A 801 -61.85 77.99 37.25
N ILE A 802 -62.35 76.75 37.29
CA ILE A 802 -63.63 76.40 37.95
C ILE A 802 -63.62 76.84 39.42
N LYS A 803 -62.53 76.55 40.15
CA LYS A 803 -62.39 76.92 41.55
C LYS A 803 -62.37 78.44 41.74
N ASN A 804 -61.54 79.14 40.98
CA ASN A 804 -61.41 80.60 41.07
C ASN A 804 -62.74 81.32 40.82
N ALA A 805 -63.55 80.84 39.87
CA ALA A 805 -64.85 81.42 39.58
C ALA A 805 -65.87 81.19 40.71
N ASN A 806 -65.87 80.01 41.34
CA ASN A 806 -66.70 79.75 42.52
C ASN A 806 -66.25 80.57 43.73
N ASP A 807 -64.96 80.63 44.02
CA ASP A 807 -64.42 81.44 45.11
C ASP A 807 -64.76 82.93 44.91
N ALA A 808 -64.64 83.44 43.68
CA ALA A 808 -64.99 84.83 43.37
C ALA A 808 -66.50 85.11 43.50
N LYS A 809 -67.36 84.14 43.12
CA LYS A 809 -68.82 84.21 43.31
C LYS A 809 -69.18 84.28 44.79
N ASP A 810 -68.60 83.41 45.60
CA ASP A 810 -68.89 83.30 47.03
C ASP A 810 -68.36 84.50 47.82
N ASN A 811 -67.29 85.14 47.32
CA ASN A 811 -66.75 86.36 47.89
C ASN A 811 -67.61 87.62 47.65
N LEU A 812 -68.61 87.57 46.76
CA LEU A 812 -69.54 88.70 46.52
C LEU A 812 -70.32 89.04 47.79
N ASP A 813 -70.28 90.32 48.18
CA ASP A 813 -70.78 90.80 49.47
C ASP A 813 -71.95 91.79 49.37
N GLY A 814 -72.59 91.91 48.21
CA GLY A 814 -73.63 92.90 47.98
C GLY A 814 -74.81 92.78 48.95
N LEU A 815 -75.22 91.57 49.32
CA LEU A 815 -76.27 91.36 50.32
C LEU A 815 -75.84 91.83 51.72
N LEU A 816 -74.60 91.55 52.12
CA LEU A 816 -74.04 92.02 53.40
C LEU A 816 -73.97 93.55 53.42
N ARG A 817 -73.56 94.17 52.31
CA ARG A 817 -73.49 95.63 52.15
C ARG A 817 -74.86 96.29 52.19
N VAL A 818 -75.85 95.73 51.47
CA VAL A 818 -77.25 96.19 51.54
C VAL A 818 -77.77 96.09 52.98
N GLN A 819 -77.45 95.02 53.69
CA GLN A 819 -77.85 94.84 55.08
C GLN A 819 -77.18 95.86 56.01
N ALA A 820 -75.87 96.08 55.87
CA ALA A 820 -75.15 97.09 56.63
C ALA A 820 -75.71 98.51 56.39
N GLU A 821 -76.08 98.84 55.14
CA GLU A 821 -76.66 100.15 54.82
C GLU A 821 -78.10 100.29 55.34
N LYS A 822 -78.92 99.22 55.31
CA LYS A 822 -80.21 99.18 56.02
C LYS A 822 -80.03 99.51 57.50
N ASP A 823 -79.05 98.90 58.16
CA ASP A 823 -78.84 99.07 59.60
C ASP A 823 -78.30 100.48 59.95
N LYS A 824 -77.43 101.06 59.11
CA LYS A 824 -77.06 102.49 59.20
C LYS A 824 -78.25 103.42 59.03
N LEU A 825 -79.13 103.16 58.05
CA LEU A 825 -80.33 103.96 57.82
C LEU A 825 -81.32 103.87 58.99
N LYS A 826 -81.52 102.67 59.56
CA LYS A 826 -82.32 102.49 60.79
C LYS A 826 -81.77 103.32 61.95
N LEU A 827 -80.46 103.33 62.15
CA LEU A 827 -79.81 104.16 63.17
C LEU A 827 -80.05 105.65 62.90
N LYS A 828 -79.77 106.16 61.69
CA LYS A 828 -80.03 107.57 61.33
C LYS A 828 -81.50 107.98 61.54
N LEU A 829 -82.45 107.11 61.24
CA LEU A 829 -83.89 107.32 61.47
C LEU A 829 -84.25 107.49 62.96
N ILE A 830 -83.54 106.80 63.87
CA ILE A 830 -83.75 106.94 65.33
C ILE A 830 -83.35 108.34 65.79
N ILE A 831 -82.21 108.86 65.33
CA ILE A 831 -81.56 110.09 65.84
C ILE A 831 -82.09 111.40 65.20
N MET A 832 -82.94 111.34 64.17
CA MET A 832 -83.51 112.55 63.56
C MET A 832 -84.47 113.28 64.53
N PRO A 833 -84.22 114.57 64.89
CA PRO A 833 -84.94 115.28 65.94
C PRO A 833 -86.34 115.79 65.54
N ASN A 834 -86.62 115.99 64.24
CA ASN A 834 -87.83 116.67 63.74
C ASN A 834 -88.90 115.73 63.13
N LEU A 835 -88.93 114.45 63.53
CA LEU A 835 -89.88 113.45 63.02
C LEU A 835 -90.77 112.91 64.16
N THR A 836 -92.09 113.08 64.04
CA THR A 836 -93.08 112.54 65.00
C THR A 836 -93.07 111.00 65.01
N LYS A 837 -93.44 110.40 66.15
CA LYS A 837 -93.40 108.94 66.40
C LYS A 837 -94.14 108.15 65.30
N ASP A 838 -95.30 108.64 64.86
CA ASP A 838 -96.11 108.02 63.79
C ASP A 838 -95.43 108.06 62.42
N LYS A 839 -94.78 109.18 62.07
CA LYS A 839 -94.01 109.30 60.81
C LYS A 839 -92.78 108.39 60.80
N LYS A 840 -92.16 108.13 61.97
CA LYS A 840 -91.05 107.16 62.11
C LYS A 840 -91.53 105.71 61.91
N ILE A 841 -92.74 105.37 62.36
CA ILE A 841 -93.34 104.06 62.14
C ILE A 841 -93.66 103.87 60.65
N THR A 842 -94.32 104.83 59.99
CA THR A 842 -94.64 104.76 58.55
C THR A 842 -93.40 104.62 57.65
N LEU A 843 -92.27 105.22 58.02
CA LEU A 843 -91.01 105.12 57.27
C LEU A 843 -90.33 103.75 57.42
N LYS A 844 -90.46 103.07 58.57
CA LYS A 844 -89.88 101.74 58.79
C LYS A 844 -90.49 100.64 57.92
N ILE A 845 -91.71 100.84 57.40
CA ILE A 845 -92.47 99.83 56.63
C ILE A 845 -92.30 99.99 55.10
N LYS A 846 -91.64 101.05 54.62
CA LYS A 846 -91.43 101.28 53.18
C LYS A 846 -90.17 100.59 52.62
N PRO A 847 -90.10 100.26 51.32
CA PRO A 847 -88.86 99.79 50.67
C PRO A 847 -87.70 100.78 50.84
N ILE A 848 -86.48 100.28 51.05
CA ILE A 848 -85.28 101.10 51.38
C ILE A 848 -85.02 102.19 50.34
N LYS A 849 -85.17 101.87 49.04
CA LYS A 849 -84.95 102.84 47.95
C LYS A 849 -85.92 104.03 48.08
N GLN A 850 -87.14 103.79 48.55
CA GLN A 850 -88.11 104.84 48.87
C GLN A 850 -87.83 105.52 50.22
N GLN A 851 -87.32 104.81 51.22
CA GLN A 851 -86.85 105.42 52.47
C GLN A 851 -85.71 106.43 52.20
N VAL A 852 -84.74 106.05 51.37
CA VAL A 852 -83.61 106.91 50.93
C VAL A 852 -84.12 108.12 50.14
N LEU A 853 -85.01 107.91 49.15
CA LEU A 853 -85.56 109.02 48.37
C LEU A 853 -86.33 110.02 49.25
N LEU A 854 -87.11 109.54 50.23
CA LEU A 854 -87.86 110.37 51.17
C LEU A 854 -86.98 111.06 52.22
N ILE A 855 -85.87 110.44 52.63
CA ILE A 855 -84.87 111.06 53.51
C ILE A 855 -84.10 112.15 52.76
N LEU A 856 -83.67 111.88 51.51
CA LEU A 856 -83.00 112.86 50.64
C LEU A 856 -83.91 114.03 50.30
N GLN A 857 -85.17 113.79 49.90
CA GLN A 857 -86.16 114.86 49.67
C GLN A 857 -86.43 115.73 50.90
N LYS A 858 -86.19 115.22 52.12
CA LYS A 858 -86.31 115.99 53.36
C LYS A 858 -85.01 116.68 53.76
N LEU A 859 -83.86 116.20 53.30
CA LEU A 859 -82.57 116.87 53.45
C LEU A 859 -82.42 118.02 52.42
N ASP A 860 -82.93 117.85 51.19
CA ASP A 860 -82.96 118.89 50.14
C ASP A 860 -83.86 120.09 50.46
N LYS A 861 -84.76 119.99 51.45
CA LYS A 861 -85.53 121.14 51.96
C LYS A 861 -84.79 121.96 53.02
N LYS A 862 -83.47 121.80 53.12
CA LYS A 862 -82.60 122.58 53.99
C LYS A 862 -81.33 123.05 53.28
N PHE A 863 -81.51 123.66 52.11
CA PHE A 863 -80.84 124.90 51.72
C PHE A 863 -81.84 125.79 50.99
#